data_AF-A0AAF0UCF1-F1
#
_entry.id   AF-A0AAF0UCF1-F1
#
_cell.length_a   1.000
_cell.length_b   1.000
_cell.length_c   1.000
_cell.angle_alpha   90.00
_cell.angle_beta   90.00
_cell.angle_gamma   90.00
#
_symmetry.space_group_name_H-M   'P 1'
#
loop_
_entity.id
_entity.type
_entity.pdbx_description
1 polymer ?
#
loop_
_entity_poly.entity_id
_entity_poly.type
_entity_poly.pdbx_seq_one_letter_code
_entity_poly.pdbx_strand_id
1 'polypeptide(L)'
;MLSASSAATTPATAIAAKAFRTQIPQLHTIRTRTDHCFGPQQFSKTSYRLFVHPVKAMAETVATPQSAPKLSTSGRKQALISLSDKTDLAKLGNGLQELGYTIVSTGGTASALEGAGVSVTKVEELTRFPEMLDGRVKTLHPGIHGGILARRDQEHHMEALEKHEIGTFDVVVVNLYPFYAKVSSSSGISFEDGIENIDIGGPAMIRAAAKEALIHYKVSELNKELTCIPAMLKFYELLFWIICCMLQFVAYINNKTVSGKIMNHRDVLVVVDSEDYPDLLEFLRGDSDDQQFRRKLAWKAFQHVASYDSAVSEWLWKQTVGDKFPPSLTVPLSLKDQLRYGENPHQKAAVYADKSLSEVNAGGIATVIQHHGKEMSYNNYLDADAAWNCVCDFNKPTCVVVKHTNPCGVASRNDIIEAYRLAVKADPVSAFGGIVAFNVEVDEALAKDIREFRSPTDGETRMFYEIVVAPKYTEKGFEVLRGKSKTLRILEASKNNKGKLSLRQIGGGWLAQDSDDLTPEDIQFNVMSDKTPQENELNDAQFAWLCVKHVKSNAIVIAKNNCMLGMGSGQPNRLESLRIAMRKAGDEVKGAALASDAFFPFAWNDAVEEACQSGVSVIAEPGGSIRDKDAVECCNKVEIEFVVEVYAVVRTIPAIVPCVDSSQFEPLYTPERTVSNGKMFWSGAIRRPDGRSNRHCRHKI
;
A
#
# COMPACT_ATOMS: atom_id res chain seq x y z
N MET A 1 20.66 22.42 39.29
CA MET A 1 20.77 23.75 39.93
C MET A 1 21.52 24.67 38.99
N LEU A 2 21.08 25.92 38.95
CA LEU A 2 21.35 27.01 37.99
C LEU A 2 22.83 27.40 37.83
N SER A 3 23.24 27.79 36.62
CA SER A 3 23.58 29.19 36.29
C SER A 3 23.83 29.38 34.79
N ALA A 4 23.64 30.62 34.32
CA ALA A 4 23.34 31.02 32.95
C ALA A 4 24.43 31.91 32.32
N SER A 5 24.26 32.15 31.00
CA SER A 5 24.71 33.27 30.14
C SER A 5 25.46 32.73 28.90
N SER A 6 25.30 33.24 27.67
CA SER A 6 24.93 34.59 27.23
C SER A 6 24.30 34.54 25.82
N ALA A 7 23.44 35.53 25.55
CA ALA A 7 22.77 35.76 24.28
C ALA A 7 23.67 36.56 23.31
N ALA A 8 23.61 36.22 22.03
CA ALA A 8 24.19 37.00 20.94
C ALA A 8 23.09 37.47 19.98
N THR A 9 22.96 38.79 19.92
CA THR A 9 22.10 39.61 19.07
C THR A 9 22.65 39.66 17.64
N THR A 10 21.78 39.62 16.63
CA THR A 10 22.13 40.01 15.24
C THR A 10 20.96 40.81 14.63
N PRO A 11 21.22 41.87 13.85
CA PRO A 11 20.25 42.91 13.58
C PRO A 11 19.40 42.63 12.33
N ALA A 12 18.16 43.11 12.38
CA ALA A 12 17.23 43.19 11.28
C ALA A 12 17.77 44.13 10.18
N THR A 13 17.75 43.66 8.94
CA THR A 13 17.94 44.52 7.76
C THR A 13 16.63 44.56 6.99
N ALA A 14 16.00 45.73 6.99
CA ALA A 14 14.83 46.05 6.19
C ALA A 14 15.25 46.21 4.72
N ILE A 15 14.55 45.52 3.81
CA ILE A 15 14.62 45.83 2.37
C ILE A 15 13.22 46.22 1.91
N ALA A 16 13.19 47.39 1.27
CA ALA A 16 12.02 48.14 0.85
C ALA A 16 11.19 47.40 -0.21
N ALA A 17 9.88 47.51 -0.04
CA ALA A 17 8.87 47.16 -1.03
C ALA A 17 9.04 48.01 -2.29
N LYS A 18 9.26 47.36 -3.43
CA LYS A 18 9.16 47.98 -4.76
C LYS A 18 7.96 47.38 -5.47
N ALA A 19 6.92 48.20 -5.60
CA ALA A 19 5.69 47.88 -6.31
C ALA A 19 5.98 47.53 -7.77
N PHE A 20 5.60 46.34 -8.19
CA PHE A 20 5.44 45.99 -9.61
C PHE A 20 3.95 45.70 -9.87
N ARG A 21 3.35 46.56 -10.70
CA ARG A 21 2.03 46.38 -11.31
C ARG A 21 2.01 45.05 -12.07
N THR A 22 1.17 44.12 -11.64
CA THR A 22 0.79 42.95 -12.44
C THR A 22 -0.27 43.37 -13.47
N GLN A 23 0.11 43.30 -14.75
CA GLN A 23 -0.82 43.39 -15.87
C GLN A 23 -1.61 42.07 -15.98
N ILE A 24 -2.93 42.22 -16.08
CA ILE A 24 -3.90 41.17 -16.37
C ILE A 24 -3.80 40.80 -17.86
N PRO A 25 -3.58 39.54 -18.25
CA PRO A 25 -3.80 39.12 -19.63
C PRO A 25 -5.29 38.88 -19.89
N GLN A 26 -5.82 39.55 -20.90
CA GLN A 26 -7.19 39.42 -21.39
C GLN A 26 -7.46 38.02 -21.96
N LEU A 27 -8.67 37.52 -21.68
CA LEU A 27 -9.29 36.36 -22.33
C LEU A 27 -9.41 36.60 -23.83
N HIS A 28 -8.68 35.82 -24.63
CA HIS A 28 -8.95 35.69 -26.07
C HIS A 28 -10.07 34.68 -26.30
N THR A 29 -11.25 35.21 -26.61
CA THR A 29 -12.38 34.45 -27.15
C THR A 29 -12.11 34.16 -28.64
N ILE A 30 -11.84 32.90 -28.99
CA ILE A 30 -11.85 32.45 -30.38
C ILE A 30 -13.16 31.72 -30.63
N ARG A 31 -14.03 32.38 -31.40
CA ARG A 31 -15.22 31.81 -32.04
C ARG A 31 -14.77 30.82 -33.13
N THR A 32 -15.29 29.61 -33.11
CA THR A 32 -15.36 28.76 -34.30
C THR A 32 -16.80 28.55 -34.71
N ARG A 33 -17.11 29.01 -35.94
CA ARG A 33 -18.34 28.76 -36.69
C ARG A 33 -18.45 27.26 -36.99
N THR A 34 -19.63 26.70 -36.78
CA THR A 34 -20.07 25.44 -37.39
C THR A 34 -21.21 25.75 -38.37
N ASP A 35 -20.86 25.87 -39.65
CA ASP A 35 -21.78 25.68 -40.76
C ASP A 35 -21.71 24.22 -41.18
N HIS A 36 -22.81 23.45 -41.09
CA HIS A 36 -23.07 22.36 -42.03
C HIS A 36 -24.56 22.08 -42.16
N CYS A 37 -25.02 22.23 -43.42
CA CYS A 37 -26.36 21.99 -43.90
C CYS A 37 -26.67 20.48 -43.96
N PHE A 38 -27.89 20.11 -43.57
CA PHE A 38 -28.47 18.79 -43.81
C PHE A 38 -29.06 18.71 -45.23
N GLY A 39 -28.68 17.68 -45.98
CA GLY A 39 -29.38 17.20 -47.18
C GLY A 39 -29.73 15.72 -47.01
N PRO A 40 -30.89 15.23 -47.47
CA PRO A 40 -31.40 13.91 -47.12
C PRO A 40 -30.88 12.84 -48.10
N GLN A 41 -30.49 11.67 -47.59
CA GLN A 41 -30.36 10.46 -48.39
C GLN A 41 -31.19 9.32 -47.79
N GLN A 42 -32.03 8.75 -48.66
CA GLN A 42 -32.93 7.63 -48.44
C GLN A 42 -32.18 6.37 -48.02
N PHE A 43 -32.71 5.66 -47.01
CA PHE A 43 -32.37 4.27 -46.76
C PHE A 43 -33.59 3.36 -46.98
N SER A 44 -33.35 2.30 -47.75
CA SER A 44 -34.34 1.30 -48.16
C SER A 44 -34.83 0.45 -46.99
N LYS A 45 -36.15 0.26 -46.92
CA LYS A 45 -36.81 -0.67 -46.00
C LYS A 45 -36.46 -2.12 -46.38
N THR A 46 -35.93 -2.88 -45.43
CA THR A 46 -35.98 -4.35 -45.46
C THR A 46 -36.71 -4.80 -44.20
N SER A 47 -37.91 -5.36 -44.38
CA SER A 47 -38.78 -5.84 -43.30
C SER A 47 -38.40 -7.27 -42.91
N TYR A 48 -38.06 -7.50 -41.65
CA TYR A 48 -38.06 -8.83 -41.04
C TYR A 48 -39.34 -9.01 -40.23
N ARG A 49 -40.15 -10.00 -40.61
CA ARG A 49 -41.34 -10.45 -39.87
C ARG A 49 -40.89 -11.25 -38.64
N LEU A 50 -41.20 -10.77 -37.45
CA LEU A 50 -41.17 -11.57 -36.22
C LEU A 50 -42.49 -12.34 -36.10
N PHE A 51 -42.40 -13.67 -36.12
CA PHE A 51 -43.49 -14.56 -35.71
C PHE A 51 -43.52 -14.60 -34.18
N VAL A 52 -44.65 -14.22 -33.59
CA VAL A 52 -44.92 -14.35 -32.16
C VAL A 52 -45.83 -15.56 -31.97
N HIS A 53 -45.35 -16.60 -31.29
CA HIS A 53 -46.20 -17.65 -30.73
C HIS A 53 -46.56 -17.28 -29.29
N PRO A 54 -47.85 -17.23 -28.91
CA PRO A 54 -48.24 -17.06 -27.51
C PRO A 54 -48.13 -18.40 -26.78
N VAL A 55 -47.25 -18.48 -25.79
CA VAL A 55 -47.25 -19.57 -24.81
C VAL A 55 -48.27 -19.20 -23.73
N LYS A 56 -49.35 -20.00 -23.63
CA LYS A 56 -50.33 -19.95 -22.55
C LYS A 56 -49.67 -20.37 -21.23
N ALA A 57 -49.48 -19.42 -20.31
CA ALA A 57 -49.27 -19.74 -18.90
C ALA A 57 -50.64 -19.79 -18.19
N MET A 58 -50.89 -20.89 -17.49
CA MET A 58 -52.09 -21.15 -16.69
C MET A 58 -52.12 -20.19 -15.50
N ALA A 59 -53.17 -19.39 -15.38
CA ALA A 59 -53.47 -18.62 -14.18
C ALA A 59 -54.34 -19.49 -13.25
N GLU A 60 -53.79 -19.98 -12.16
CA GLU A 60 -54.58 -20.40 -11.01
C GLU A 60 -54.89 -19.16 -10.16
N THR A 61 -56.17 -18.82 -10.10
CA THR A 61 -56.74 -17.82 -9.19
C THR A 61 -56.59 -18.29 -7.75
N VAL A 62 -55.62 -17.71 -7.04
CA VAL A 62 -55.55 -17.77 -5.57
C VAL A 62 -56.31 -16.58 -4.99
N ALA A 63 -57.21 -16.88 -4.05
CA ALA A 63 -58.10 -15.94 -3.40
C ALA A 63 -57.35 -14.80 -2.68
N THR A 64 -57.89 -13.59 -2.81
CA THR A 64 -57.51 -12.40 -2.03
C THR A 64 -57.59 -12.67 -0.53
N PRO A 65 -56.49 -12.52 0.24
CA PRO A 65 -56.58 -12.42 1.69
C PRO A 65 -57.15 -11.05 2.06
N GLN A 66 -58.03 -11.07 3.06
CA GLN A 66 -58.59 -9.89 3.69
C GLN A 66 -57.48 -8.95 4.21
N SER A 67 -57.78 -7.65 4.15
CA SER A 67 -56.92 -6.55 4.60
C SER A 67 -56.26 -6.80 5.95
N ALA A 68 -54.94 -7.01 5.93
CA ALA A 68 -54.08 -6.95 7.11
C ALA A 68 -53.95 -5.50 7.62
N PRO A 69 -53.68 -5.29 8.92
CA PRO A 69 -53.68 -3.97 9.52
C PRO A 69 -52.55 -3.11 8.94
N LYS A 70 -52.86 -1.83 8.64
CA LYS A 70 -51.88 -0.82 8.24
C LYS A 70 -50.73 -0.77 9.24
N LEU A 71 -49.55 -1.19 8.82
CA LEU A 71 -48.33 -1.06 9.60
C LEU A 71 -47.90 0.42 9.55
N SER A 72 -48.26 1.23 10.55
CA SER A 72 -47.70 2.57 10.68
C SER A 72 -46.22 2.46 11.08
N THR A 73 -45.33 2.56 10.09
CA THR A 73 -43.87 2.41 10.23
C THR A 73 -43.16 3.65 10.80
N SER A 74 -43.87 4.76 10.95
CA SER A 74 -43.35 6.00 11.53
C SER A 74 -43.05 5.82 13.03
N GLY A 75 -41.80 5.48 13.38
CA GLY A 75 -41.26 5.61 14.73
C GLY A 75 -40.58 4.38 15.34
N ARG A 76 -40.46 3.25 14.63
CA ARG A 76 -39.69 2.09 15.12
C ARG A 76 -38.23 2.17 14.70
N LYS A 77 -37.32 1.97 15.67
CA LYS A 77 -35.88 1.92 15.39
C LYS A 77 -35.57 0.65 14.58
N GLN A 78 -34.84 0.76 13.46
CA GLN A 78 -34.50 -0.40 12.63
C GLN A 78 -33.00 -0.51 12.38
N ALA A 79 -32.48 -1.74 12.48
CA ALA A 79 -31.11 -2.08 12.14
C ALA A 79 -31.08 -3.07 10.98
N LEU A 80 -30.36 -2.74 9.91
CA LEU A 80 -30.08 -3.63 8.79
C LEU A 80 -28.73 -4.31 9.01
N ILE A 81 -28.71 -5.64 9.06
CA ILE A 81 -27.48 -6.42 9.30
C ILE A 81 -27.27 -7.41 8.15
N SER A 82 -26.14 -7.32 7.43
CA SER A 82 -25.78 -8.24 6.35
C SER A 82 -24.29 -8.56 6.40
N LEU A 83 -23.95 -9.71 6.98
CA LEU A 83 -22.57 -10.07 7.31
C LEU A 83 -22.13 -11.38 6.66
N SER A 84 -20.92 -11.33 6.14
CA SER A 84 -20.14 -12.46 5.68
C SER A 84 -19.42 -13.09 6.87
N ASP A 85 -18.59 -12.30 7.55
CA ASP A 85 -17.97 -12.63 8.82
C ASP A 85 -18.95 -12.34 9.96
N LYS A 86 -19.29 -13.38 10.72
CA LYS A 86 -20.32 -13.34 11.78
C LYS A 86 -19.69 -13.27 13.18
N THR A 87 -18.43 -12.88 13.28
CA THR A 87 -17.75 -12.62 14.55
C THR A 87 -18.60 -11.69 15.42
N ASP A 88 -18.85 -12.11 16.65
CA ASP A 88 -19.66 -11.41 17.66
C ASP A 88 -21.10 -11.00 17.25
N LEU A 89 -21.65 -11.61 16.19
CA LEU A 89 -22.99 -11.30 15.68
C LEU A 89 -24.10 -11.44 16.74
N ALA A 90 -24.03 -12.47 17.58
CA ALA A 90 -25.00 -12.69 18.64
C ALA A 90 -25.00 -11.56 19.69
N LYS A 91 -23.82 -11.03 20.04
CA LYS A 91 -23.69 -9.92 21.01
C LYS A 91 -24.30 -8.65 20.44
N LEU A 92 -23.99 -8.34 19.17
CA LEU A 92 -24.56 -7.19 18.46
C LEU A 92 -26.09 -7.29 18.37
N GLY A 93 -26.61 -8.44 17.91
CA GLY A 93 -28.04 -8.66 17.72
C GLY A 93 -28.84 -8.51 19.01
N ASN A 94 -28.40 -9.17 20.09
CA ASN A 94 -29.05 -9.04 21.40
C ASN A 94 -28.98 -7.60 21.94
N GLY A 95 -27.81 -6.97 21.86
CA GLY A 95 -27.64 -5.58 22.32
C GLY A 95 -28.53 -4.60 21.58
N LEU A 96 -28.71 -4.73 20.27
CA LEU A 96 -29.63 -3.90 19.49
C LEU A 96 -31.10 -4.15 19.88
N GLN A 97 -31.50 -5.39 20.13
CA GLN A 97 -32.86 -5.70 20.58
C GLN A 97 -33.18 -5.14 21.95
N GLU A 98 -32.25 -5.25 22.90
CA GLU A 98 -32.37 -4.64 24.23
C GLU A 98 -32.60 -3.12 24.14
N LEU A 99 -32.04 -2.47 23.12
CA LEU A 99 -32.20 -1.04 22.84
C LEU A 99 -33.47 -0.69 22.03
N GLY A 100 -34.30 -1.69 21.75
CA GLY A 100 -35.58 -1.57 21.06
C GLY A 100 -35.48 -1.51 19.53
N TYR A 101 -34.36 -1.96 18.94
CA TYR A 101 -34.23 -2.04 17.48
C TYR A 101 -34.92 -3.30 16.93
N THR A 102 -35.71 -3.12 15.87
CA THR A 102 -36.14 -4.22 15.02
C THR A 102 -35.00 -4.57 14.06
N ILE A 103 -34.63 -5.84 13.98
CA ILE A 103 -33.51 -6.28 13.13
C ILE A 103 -34.05 -6.78 11.80
N VAL A 104 -33.50 -6.24 10.72
CA VAL A 104 -33.71 -6.71 9.35
C VAL A 104 -32.41 -7.35 8.86
N SER A 105 -32.47 -8.55 8.28
CA SER A 105 -31.25 -9.24 7.84
C SER A 105 -31.43 -10.11 6.60
N THR A 106 -30.33 -10.45 5.95
CA THR A 106 -30.25 -11.29 4.74
C THR A 106 -30.00 -12.75 5.10
N GLY A 107 -30.64 -13.69 4.37
CA GLY A 107 -30.43 -15.15 4.40
C GLY A 107 -29.55 -15.70 5.52
N GLY A 108 -28.30 -16.04 5.23
CA GLY A 108 -27.39 -16.69 6.18
C GLY A 108 -27.05 -15.87 7.44
N THR A 109 -27.16 -14.54 7.40
CA THR A 109 -27.02 -13.69 8.60
C THR A 109 -28.28 -13.76 9.46
N ALA A 110 -29.47 -13.75 8.84
CA ALA A 110 -30.75 -13.92 9.52
C ALA A 110 -30.80 -15.26 10.27
N SER A 111 -30.47 -16.37 9.60
CA SER A 111 -30.48 -17.71 10.23
C SER A 111 -29.53 -17.79 11.44
N ALA A 112 -28.37 -17.13 11.39
CA ALA A 112 -27.42 -17.12 12.49
C ALA A 112 -27.90 -16.30 13.69
N LEU A 113 -28.58 -15.17 13.43
CA LEU A 113 -29.23 -14.36 14.46
C LEU A 113 -30.41 -15.10 15.11
N GLU A 114 -31.28 -15.72 14.30
CA GLU A 114 -32.40 -16.55 14.76
C GLU A 114 -31.89 -17.70 15.65
N GLY A 115 -30.81 -18.38 15.24
CA GLY A 115 -30.16 -19.42 16.04
C GLY A 115 -29.59 -18.93 17.37
N ALA A 116 -29.29 -17.64 17.48
CA ALA A 116 -28.87 -16.99 18.72
C ALA A 116 -30.03 -16.44 19.57
N GLY A 117 -31.28 -16.71 19.18
CA GLY A 117 -32.48 -16.25 19.88
C GLY A 117 -32.92 -14.82 19.52
N VAL A 118 -32.29 -14.20 18.52
CA VAL A 118 -32.59 -12.83 18.08
C VAL A 118 -33.72 -12.88 17.05
N SER A 119 -34.86 -12.25 17.34
CA SER A 119 -35.94 -12.02 16.36
C SER A 119 -35.47 -11.17 15.15
N VAL A 120 -35.73 -11.67 13.94
CA VAL A 120 -35.29 -11.04 12.68
C VAL A 120 -36.45 -10.96 11.70
N THR A 121 -36.56 -9.84 11.00
CA THR A 121 -37.35 -9.72 9.77
C THR A 121 -36.42 -9.95 8.57
N LYS A 122 -36.77 -10.88 7.68
CA LYS A 122 -35.92 -11.15 6.52
C LYS A 122 -36.08 -10.05 5.48
N VAL A 123 -35.01 -9.73 4.75
CA VAL A 123 -35.04 -8.71 3.68
C VAL A 123 -36.13 -9.01 2.66
N GLU A 124 -36.33 -10.28 2.28
CA GLU A 124 -37.36 -10.71 1.32
C GLU A 124 -38.78 -10.43 1.80
N GLU A 125 -39.02 -10.51 3.12
CA GLU A 125 -40.31 -10.17 3.74
C GLU A 125 -40.57 -8.66 3.65
N LEU A 126 -39.51 -7.85 3.85
CA LEU A 126 -39.58 -6.40 3.77
C LEU A 126 -39.78 -5.92 2.32
N THR A 127 -39.01 -6.46 1.38
CA THR A 127 -39.02 -6.02 -0.02
C THR A 127 -40.18 -6.62 -0.80
N ARG A 128 -40.78 -7.72 -0.31
CA ARG A 128 -41.72 -8.57 -1.04
C ARG A 128 -41.14 -9.05 -2.38
N PHE A 129 -39.82 -9.18 -2.43
CA PHE A 129 -39.08 -9.56 -3.63
C PHE A 129 -38.09 -10.68 -3.25
N PRO A 130 -38.09 -11.80 -3.98
CA PRO A 130 -37.24 -12.94 -3.65
C PRO A 130 -35.77 -12.63 -3.94
N GLU A 131 -34.87 -13.40 -3.33
CA GLU A 131 -33.48 -13.44 -3.76
C GLU A 131 -33.39 -13.98 -5.21
N MET A 132 -32.65 -13.27 -6.07
CA MET A 132 -32.54 -13.61 -7.50
C MET A 132 -31.09 -13.71 -7.97
N LEU A 133 -30.90 -14.45 -9.07
CA LEU A 133 -29.61 -14.64 -9.74
C LEU A 133 -28.55 -15.18 -8.78
N ASP A 134 -28.87 -16.28 -8.09
CA ASP A 134 -27.98 -16.98 -7.16
C ASP A 134 -27.41 -16.06 -6.05
N GLY A 135 -28.25 -15.15 -5.54
CA GLY A 135 -27.88 -14.24 -4.45
C GLY A 135 -27.22 -12.93 -4.87
N ARG A 136 -26.99 -12.72 -6.18
CA ARG A 136 -26.43 -11.47 -6.72
C ARG A 136 -27.36 -10.27 -6.51
N VAL A 137 -28.68 -10.49 -6.54
CA VAL A 137 -29.69 -9.44 -6.36
C VAL A 137 -30.61 -9.79 -5.18
N LYS A 138 -30.27 -9.24 -4.01
CA LYS A 138 -31.03 -9.39 -2.76
C LYS A 138 -31.36 -8.04 -2.09
N THR A 139 -30.39 -7.13 -2.01
CA THR A 139 -30.51 -5.85 -1.27
C THR A 139 -30.54 -4.62 -2.17
N LEU A 140 -30.29 -4.80 -3.49
CA LEU A 140 -30.36 -3.75 -4.50
C LEU A 140 -31.82 -3.38 -4.82
N HIS A 141 -32.56 -2.92 -3.81
CA HIS A 141 -33.98 -2.65 -3.87
C HIS A 141 -34.29 -1.26 -3.30
N PRO A 142 -35.25 -0.49 -3.88
CA PRO A 142 -35.66 0.81 -3.36
C PRO A 142 -36.15 0.77 -1.91
N GLY A 143 -36.81 -0.31 -1.49
CA GLY A 143 -37.23 -0.51 -0.10
C GLY A 143 -36.06 -0.61 0.90
N ILE A 144 -34.85 -0.95 0.43
CA ILE A 144 -33.64 -0.95 1.25
C ILE A 144 -32.94 0.40 1.12
N HIS A 145 -32.54 0.76 -0.10
CA HIS A 145 -31.76 1.98 -0.32
C HIS A 145 -32.54 3.26 -0.07
N GLY A 146 -33.85 3.29 -0.31
CA GLY A 146 -34.72 4.41 0.07
C GLY A 146 -34.80 4.58 1.58
N GLY A 147 -34.91 3.48 2.33
CA GLY A 147 -34.89 3.49 3.79
C GLY A 147 -33.55 3.93 4.39
N ILE A 148 -32.45 3.73 3.67
CA ILE A 148 -31.12 4.21 4.04
C ILE A 148 -30.94 5.68 3.63
N LEU A 149 -31.21 6.03 2.36
CA LEU A 149 -30.87 7.32 1.73
C LEU A 149 -31.88 8.45 2.00
N ALA A 150 -32.99 8.17 2.67
CA ALA A 150 -33.98 9.20 2.94
C ALA A 150 -33.46 10.20 3.98
N ARG A 151 -33.37 11.45 3.55
CA ARG A 151 -33.13 12.60 4.40
C ARG A 151 -34.34 12.87 5.28
N ARG A 152 -34.19 12.56 6.57
CA ARG A 152 -35.30 12.63 7.55
C ARG A 152 -35.71 14.06 7.90
N ASP A 153 -34.85 15.03 7.63
CA ASP A 153 -35.11 16.46 7.75
C ASP A 153 -35.87 17.05 6.56
N GLN A 154 -36.04 16.29 5.48
CA GLN A 154 -36.74 16.71 4.28
C GLN A 154 -38.13 16.08 4.24
N GLU A 155 -39.17 16.89 4.45
CA GLU A 155 -40.57 16.44 4.49
C GLU A 155 -40.96 15.63 3.25
N HIS A 156 -40.63 16.11 2.05
CA HIS A 156 -40.92 15.42 0.80
C HIS A 156 -40.22 14.05 0.64
N HIS A 157 -39.09 13.81 1.33
CA HIS A 157 -38.48 12.47 1.36
C HIS A 157 -39.32 11.52 2.23
N MET A 158 -39.74 11.99 3.41
CA MET A 158 -40.55 11.19 4.33
C MET A 158 -41.94 10.89 3.77
N GLU A 159 -42.57 11.86 3.09
CA GLU A 159 -43.81 11.65 2.34
C GLU A 159 -43.65 10.61 1.23
N ALA A 160 -42.52 10.63 0.51
CA ALA A 160 -42.23 9.63 -0.51
C ALA A 160 -42.05 8.23 0.10
N LEU A 161 -41.35 8.11 1.23
CA LEU A 161 -41.23 6.84 1.95
C LEU A 161 -42.59 6.31 2.40
N GLU A 162 -43.42 7.16 3.01
CA GLU A 162 -44.77 6.78 3.48
C GLU A 162 -45.66 6.33 2.32
N LYS A 163 -45.67 7.11 1.22
CA LYS A 163 -46.44 6.78 0.00
C LYS A 163 -46.07 5.42 -0.59
N HIS A 164 -44.81 5.01 -0.45
CA HIS A 164 -44.29 3.76 -1.00
C HIS A 164 -44.15 2.65 0.05
N GLU A 165 -44.67 2.85 1.26
CA GLU A 165 -44.60 1.89 2.38
C GLU A 165 -43.15 1.49 2.76
N ILE A 166 -42.19 2.41 2.61
CA ILE A 166 -40.77 2.16 2.89
C ILE A 166 -40.43 2.62 4.32
N GLY A 167 -39.86 1.72 5.12
CA GLY A 167 -39.33 2.03 6.46
C GLY A 167 -37.93 2.64 6.41
N THR A 168 -37.52 3.32 7.49
CA THR A 168 -36.18 3.92 7.63
C THR A 168 -35.23 3.02 8.41
N PHE A 169 -33.94 3.01 8.05
CA PHE A 169 -32.90 2.34 8.83
C PHE A 169 -32.08 3.34 9.64
N ASP A 170 -31.83 3.04 10.91
CA ASP A 170 -31.01 3.85 11.82
C ASP A 170 -29.58 3.32 11.92
N VAL A 171 -29.42 2.01 11.77
CA VAL A 171 -28.12 1.32 11.87
C VAL A 171 -28.00 0.38 10.68
N VAL A 172 -26.85 0.40 10.01
CA VAL A 172 -26.51 -0.48 8.90
C VAL A 172 -25.17 -1.14 9.24
N VAL A 173 -25.20 -2.45 9.46
CA VAL A 173 -24.00 -3.25 9.79
C VAL A 173 -23.73 -4.22 8.64
N VAL A 174 -22.64 -3.99 7.92
CA VAL A 174 -22.31 -4.74 6.70
C VAL A 174 -20.80 -4.98 6.63
N ASN A 175 -20.39 -6.25 6.51
CA ASN A 175 -19.04 -6.59 6.10
C ASN A 175 -19.06 -7.45 4.82
N LEU A 176 -18.06 -7.22 3.99
CA LEU A 176 -18.03 -7.72 2.62
C LEU A 176 -17.61 -9.19 2.55
N TYR A 177 -17.88 -9.82 1.40
CA TYR A 177 -17.32 -11.14 1.12
C TYR A 177 -15.79 -11.13 1.31
N PRO A 178 -15.21 -12.21 1.85
CA PRO A 178 -13.77 -12.29 2.12
C PRO A 178 -13.00 -12.50 0.80
N PHE A 179 -13.19 -11.62 -0.17
CA PHE A 179 -12.60 -11.67 -1.51
C PHE A 179 -11.10 -11.82 -1.41
N TYR A 180 -10.47 -10.98 -0.58
CA TYR A 180 -9.04 -11.06 -0.27
C TYR A 180 -8.62 -12.50 0.08
N ALA A 181 -9.23 -13.09 1.11
CA ALA A 181 -8.84 -14.41 1.62
C ALA A 181 -9.11 -15.54 0.60
N LYS A 182 -10.14 -15.40 -0.24
CA LYS A 182 -10.46 -16.39 -1.28
C LYS A 182 -9.45 -16.36 -2.43
N VAL A 183 -9.14 -15.17 -2.95
CA VAL A 183 -8.23 -15.04 -4.10
C VAL A 183 -6.76 -15.17 -3.73
N SER A 184 -6.41 -14.98 -2.45
CA SER A 184 -5.07 -15.22 -1.91
C SER A 184 -4.88 -16.65 -1.38
N SER A 185 -5.86 -17.56 -1.57
CA SER A 185 -5.76 -18.93 -1.07
C SER A 185 -4.68 -19.73 -1.80
N SER A 186 -4.00 -20.63 -1.09
CA SER A 186 -2.85 -21.40 -1.61
C SER A 186 -3.22 -22.36 -2.74
N SER A 187 -4.48 -22.77 -2.85
CA SER A 187 -5.00 -23.58 -3.95
C SER A 187 -5.25 -22.79 -5.24
N GLY A 188 -5.16 -21.46 -5.17
CA GLY A 188 -5.72 -20.58 -6.19
C GLY A 188 -7.25 -20.65 -6.23
N ILE A 189 -7.82 -19.81 -7.09
CA ILE A 189 -9.26 -19.77 -7.40
C ILE A 189 -9.40 -19.66 -8.91
N SER A 190 -10.46 -20.27 -9.48
CA SER A 190 -10.76 -20.08 -10.90
C SER A 190 -11.13 -18.62 -11.18
N PHE A 191 -11.03 -18.19 -12.44
CA PHE A 191 -11.44 -16.84 -12.81
C PHE A 191 -12.94 -16.65 -12.51
N GLU A 192 -13.76 -17.63 -12.87
CA GLU A 192 -15.20 -17.64 -12.66
C GLU A 192 -15.55 -17.53 -11.18
N ASP A 193 -14.94 -18.35 -10.31
CA ASP A 193 -15.18 -18.31 -8.87
C ASP A 193 -14.68 -16.98 -8.27
N GLY A 194 -13.59 -16.41 -8.80
CA GLY A 194 -13.13 -15.08 -8.39
C GLY A 194 -14.17 -14.00 -8.70
N ILE A 195 -14.78 -14.04 -9.88
CA ILE A 195 -15.86 -13.13 -10.28
C ILE A 195 -17.10 -13.29 -9.40
N GLU A 196 -17.51 -14.52 -9.04
CA GLU A 196 -18.66 -14.75 -8.15
C GLU A 196 -18.45 -14.19 -6.73
N ASN A 197 -17.19 -13.95 -6.33
CA ASN A 197 -16.87 -13.41 -5.01
C ASN A 197 -16.78 -11.88 -4.95
N ILE A 198 -17.06 -11.20 -6.07
CA ILE A 198 -17.18 -9.74 -6.11
C ILE A 198 -18.56 -9.34 -5.57
N ASP A 199 -18.57 -8.71 -4.41
CA ASP A 199 -19.78 -8.25 -3.74
C ASP A 199 -20.26 -6.93 -4.35
N ILE A 200 -21.54 -6.88 -4.74
CA ILE A 200 -22.19 -5.69 -5.30
C ILE A 200 -23.10 -5.03 -4.27
N GLY A 201 -23.90 -5.83 -3.56
CA GLY A 201 -24.89 -5.33 -2.62
C GLY A 201 -24.26 -4.74 -1.35
N GLY A 202 -23.22 -5.39 -0.83
CA GLY A 202 -22.48 -4.93 0.34
C GLY A 202 -21.92 -3.52 0.17
N PRO A 203 -21.06 -3.26 -0.82
CA PRO A 203 -20.50 -1.93 -1.04
C PRO A 203 -21.56 -0.86 -1.33
N ALA A 204 -22.65 -1.22 -2.03
CA ALA A 204 -23.75 -0.30 -2.29
C ALA A 204 -24.44 0.15 -0.98
N MET A 205 -24.74 -0.78 -0.07
CA MET A 205 -25.34 -0.47 1.23
C MET A 205 -24.40 0.35 2.11
N ILE A 206 -23.12 -0.04 2.18
CA ILE A 206 -22.10 0.67 2.96
C ILE A 206 -21.97 2.12 2.49
N ARG A 207 -21.83 2.35 1.18
CA ARG A 207 -21.70 3.70 0.61
C ARG A 207 -22.97 4.53 0.81
N ALA A 208 -24.15 3.93 0.68
CA ALA A 208 -25.41 4.62 0.92
C ALA A 208 -25.52 5.09 2.39
N ALA A 209 -25.25 4.20 3.34
CA ALA A 209 -25.30 4.53 4.77
C ALA A 209 -24.23 5.54 5.17
N ALA A 210 -23.00 5.39 4.67
CA ALA A 210 -21.90 6.32 4.92
C ALA A 210 -22.18 7.72 4.36
N LYS A 211 -22.85 7.82 3.20
CA LYS A 211 -23.26 9.11 2.64
C LYS A 211 -24.26 9.82 3.55
N GLU A 212 -25.32 9.13 4.00
CA GLU A 212 -26.32 9.77 4.86
C GLU A 212 -25.79 10.12 6.24
N ALA A 213 -24.88 9.32 6.79
CA ALA A 213 -24.19 9.62 8.03
C ALA A 213 -23.43 10.97 8.02
N LEU A 214 -23.16 11.56 6.84
CA LEU A 214 -22.42 12.82 6.67
C LEU A 214 -23.31 14.05 6.39
N ILE A 215 -24.59 13.88 6.03
CA ILE A 215 -25.40 14.97 5.45
C ILE A 215 -25.78 16.05 6.49
N HIS A 216 -25.93 15.72 7.78
CA HIS A 216 -26.25 16.72 8.81
C HIS A 216 -25.06 17.44 9.46
N TYR A 217 -23.81 17.02 9.18
CA TYR A 217 -22.63 17.78 9.59
C TYR A 217 -22.66 19.24 9.06
N LYS A 218 -23.19 19.40 7.84
CA LYS A 218 -23.24 20.71 7.16
C LYS A 218 -24.19 21.71 7.81
N VAL A 219 -25.21 21.24 8.55
CA VAL A 219 -26.20 22.11 9.21
C VAL A 219 -25.73 22.54 10.60
N SER A 220 -24.98 21.69 11.31
CA SER A 220 -24.51 21.98 12.67
C SER A 220 -23.29 22.92 12.73
N GLU A 221 -22.37 22.88 11.75
CA GLU A 221 -21.26 23.85 11.66
C GLU A 221 -21.72 25.26 11.28
N LEU A 222 -22.67 25.38 10.33
CA LEU A 222 -23.28 26.66 9.97
C LEU A 222 -23.99 27.31 11.17
N ASN A 223 -24.63 26.50 12.02
CA ASN A 223 -25.24 27.00 13.25
C ASN A 223 -24.21 27.40 14.32
N LYS A 224 -23.05 26.74 14.41
CA LYS A 224 -21.97 27.17 15.31
C LYS A 224 -21.40 28.53 14.92
N GLU A 225 -21.21 28.79 13.62
CA GLU A 225 -20.80 30.12 13.14
C GLU A 225 -21.88 31.19 13.40
N LEU A 226 -23.17 30.86 13.27
CA LEU A 226 -24.26 31.78 13.64
C LEU A 226 -24.36 32.02 15.16
N THR A 227 -24.04 31.06 16.01
CA THR A 227 -23.99 31.26 17.48
C THR A 227 -22.80 32.09 17.97
N CYS A 228 -21.84 32.43 17.09
CA CYS A 228 -20.80 33.43 17.38
C CYS A 228 -21.24 34.86 17.08
N ILE A 229 -22.41 35.07 16.46
CA ILE A 229 -22.94 36.41 16.15
C ILE A 229 -23.39 37.21 17.40
N PRO A 230 -23.89 36.61 18.51
CA PRO A 230 -24.22 37.38 19.72
C PRO A 230 -22.99 37.96 20.46
N ALA A 231 -21.77 37.49 20.16
CA ALA A 231 -20.56 38.03 20.77
C ALA A 231 -20.07 39.33 20.10
N MET A 232 -20.45 39.59 18.84
CA MET A 232 -20.15 40.86 18.16
C MET A 232 -21.17 41.98 18.43
N LEU A 233 -22.34 41.64 18.98
CA LEU A 233 -23.42 42.61 19.24
C LEU A 233 -23.35 43.33 20.59
N LYS A 234 -22.28 43.15 21.37
CA LYS A 234 -21.97 44.00 22.54
C LYS A 234 -21.13 45.24 22.21
N PHE A 235 -20.80 45.48 20.94
CA PHE A 235 -19.92 46.58 20.53
C PHE A 235 -20.63 47.80 19.92
N TYR A 236 -21.96 47.78 19.78
CA TYR A 236 -22.70 48.90 19.16
C TYR A 236 -24.00 49.25 19.89
N GLU A 237 -23.90 49.74 21.13
CA GLU A 237 -25.03 50.40 21.81
C GLU A 237 -25.40 51.78 21.22
N LEU A 238 -24.65 52.30 20.25
CA LEU A 238 -24.94 53.61 19.65
C LEU A 238 -25.88 53.55 18.42
N LEU A 239 -26.23 52.35 17.94
CA LEU A 239 -27.12 52.16 16.77
C LEU A 239 -28.54 51.69 17.17
N PHE A 240 -28.83 51.62 18.46
CA PHE A 240 -30.08 51.08 19.01
C PHE A 240 -31.29 51.99 18.79
N TRP A 241 -31.10 53.31 18.66
CA TRP A 241 -32.21 54.25 18.48
C TRP A 241 -32.71 54.40 17.04
N ILE A 242 -31.86 54.12 16.04
CA ILE A 242 -32.22 54.27 14.62
C ILE A 242 -32.93 53.00 14.09
N ILE A 243 -32.63 51.83 14.66
CA ILE A 243 -33.23 50.54 14.26
C ILE A 243 -34.63 50.34 14.85
N CYS A 244 -34.96 50.98 15.98
CA CYS A 244 -36.30 50.92 16.58
C CYS A 244 -37.43 51.41 15.64
N CYS A 245 -37.13 52.28 14.67
CA CYS A 245 -38.10 52.69 13.65
C CYS A 245 -38.25 51.70 12.47
N MET A 246 -37.26 50.83 12.22
CA MET A 246 -37.36 49.76 11.20
C MET A 246 -37.96 48.45 11.76
N LEU A 247 -37.96 48.26 13.08
CA LEU A 247 -38.46 47.04 13.73
C LEU A 247 -39.99 46.88 13.72
N GLN A 248 -40.77 47.93 13.41
CA GLN A 248 -42.21 47.79 13.17
C GLN A 248 -42.54 47.12 11.84
N PHE A 249 -41.61 47.07 10.88
CA PHE A 249 -41.81 46.37 9.60
C PHE A 249 -41.45 44.88 9.68
N VAL A 250 -40.50 44.51 10.56
CA VAL A 250 -40.09 43.11 10.78
C VAL A 250 -41.08 42.36 11.67
N ALA A 251 -41.78 43.05 12.59
CA ALA A 251 -42.82 42.45 13.42
C ALA A 251 -44.07 42.00 12.62
N TYR A 252 -44.30 42.53 11.41
CA TYR A 252 -45.41 42.11 10.55
C TYR A 252 -45.13 40.82 9.75
N ILE A 253 -43.85 40.45 9.55
CA ILE A 253 -43.47 39.24 8.80
C ILE A 253 -43.27 38.01 9.70
N ASN A 254 -43.14 38.17 11.02
CA ASN A 254 -42.84 37.07 11.94
C ASN A 254 -44.04 36.39 12.60
N ASN A 255 -45.28 36.63 12.15
CA ASN A 255 -46.46 35.93 12.68
C ASN A 255 -46.84 34.66 11.88
N LYS A 256 -45.84 33.88 11.48
CA LYS A 256 -46.00 32.43 11.31
C LYS A 256 -45.11 31.74 12.32
N THR A 257 -45.69 31.47 13.47
CA THR A 257 -45.22 30.46 14.42
C THR A 257 -45.18 29.12 13.68
N VAL A 258 -44.06 28.82 13.01
CA VAL A 258 -43.70 27.43 12.76
C VAL A 258 -43.28 26.90 14.11
N SER A 259 -44.24 26.32 14.82
CA SER A 259 -43.99 25.34 15.89
C SER A 259 -43.35 24.10 15.24
N GLY A 260 -42.14 24.28 14.71
CA GLY A 260 -41.28 23.21 14.26
C GLY A 260 -40.70 22.59 15.51
N LYS A 261 -41.39 21.57 16.03
CA LYS A 261 -40.83 20.62 16.98
C LYS A 261 -39.50 20.16 16.36
N ILE A 262 -38.35 20.57 16.90
CA ILE A 262 -37.05 20.04 16.50
C ILE A 262 -37.07 18.58 16.94
N MET A 263 -37.55 17.70 16.06
CA MET A 263 -37.40 16.27 16.24
C MET A 263 -35.92 16.00 15.98
N ASN A 264 -35.27 15.37 16.95
CA ASN A 264 -33.88 14.95 16.83
C ASN A 264 -33.85 13.84 15.77
N HIS A 265 -33.71 14.21 14.49
CA HIS A 265 -33.69 13.27 13.38
C HIS A 265 -32.40 12.46 13.49
N ARG A 266 -32.48 11.23 14.02
CA ARG A 266 -31.31 10.36 14.15
C ARG A 266 -30.85 9.94 12.76
N ASP A 267 -29.63 10.31 12.37
CA ASP A 267 -29.01 9.86 11.13
C ASP A 267 -28.64 8.38 11.16
N VAL A 268 -28.45 7.81 9.97
CA VAL A 268 -27.96 6.44 9.77
C VAL A 268 -26.54 6.31 10.35
N LEU A 269 -26.30 5.24 11.11
CA LEU A 269 -24.98 4.77 11.51
C LEU A 269 -24.55 3.60 10.62
N VAL A 270 -23.31 3.61 10.13
CA VAL A 270 -22.74 2.52 9.33
C VAL A 270 -21.62 1.85 10.11
N VAL A 271 -21.62 0.53 10.18
CA VAL A 271 -20.55 -0.25 10.82
C VAL A 271 -20.11 -1.37 9.89
N VAL A 272 -18.79 -1.50 9.72
CA VAL A 272 -18.17 -2.45 8.77
C VAL A 272 -17.23 -3.45 9.43
N ASP A 273 -17.05 -3.35 10.74
CA ASP A 273 -16.06 -4.08 11.51
C ASP A 273 -16.63 -4.43 12.89
N SER A 274 -16.41 -5.68 13.32
CA SER A 274 -16.89 -6.18 14.61
C SER A 274 -16.24 -5.50 15.81
N GLU A 275 -15.03 -4.94 15.64
CA GLU A 275 -14.35 -4.21 16.71
C GLU A 275 -15.13 -2.95 17.15
N ASP A 276 -15.97 -2.39 16.28
CA ASP A 276 -16.76 -1.19 16.59
C ASP A 276 -18.11 -1.53 17.27
N TYR A 277 -18.49 -2.81 17.43
CA TYR A 277 -19.77 -3.19 18.03
C TYR A 277 -19.97 -2.69 19.47
N PRO A 278 -18.98 -2.79 20.38
CA PRO A 278 -19.13 -2.29 21.75
C PRO A 278 -19.36 -0.77 21.78
N ASP A 279 -18.54 0.00 21.06
CA ASP A 279 -18.64 1.46 20.97
C ASP A 279 -19.99 1.88 20.35
N LEU A 280 -20.46 1.16 19.34
CA LEU A 280 -21.78 1.39 18.76
C LEU A 280 -22.89 1.21 19.80
N LEU A 281 -22.89 0.11 20.54
CA LEU A 281 -23.93 -0.18 21.52
C LEU A 281 -23.91 0.83 22.68
N GLU A 282 -22.73 1.27 23.11
CA GLU A 282 -22.58 2.35 24.09
C GLU A 282 -23.12 3.67 23.55
N PHE A 283 -22.73 4.06 22.34
CA PHE A 283 -23.24 5.25 21.65
C PHE A 283 -24.77 5.24 21.56
N LEU A 284 -25.37 4.08 21.23
CA LEU A 284 -26.82 3.93 21.10
C LEU A 284 -27.59 3.93 22.44
N ARG A 285 -26.91 3.61 23.55
CA ARG A 285 -27.44 3.73 24.92
C ARG A 285 -27.41 5.17 25.43
N GLY A 286 -26.41 5.93 25.01
CA GLY A 286 -26.24 7.32 25.40
C GLY A 286 -27.30 8.25 24.79
N ASP A 287 -27.45 9.42 25.42
CA ASP A 287 -28.27 10.53 24.91
C ASP A 287 -27.45 11.52 24.06
N SER A 288 -26.13 11.31 23.91
CA SER A 288 -25.24 12.19 23.17
C SER A 288 -25.29 11.94 21.66
N ASP A 289 -25.45 13.01 20.88
CA ASP A 289 -25.28 12.98 19.42
C ASP A 289 -23.83 13.34 19.06
N ASP A 290 -22.93 12.38 19.19
CA ASP A 290 -21.51 12.55 18.81
C ASP A 290 -21.32 12.47 17.28
N GLN A 291 -21.29 13.64 16.67
CA GLN A 291 -21.03 13.81 15.24
C GLN A 291 -19.63 13.36 14.81
N GLN A 292 -18.64 13.38 15.71
CA GLN A 292 -17.30 12.88 15.39
C GLN A 292 -17.30 11.36 15.25
N PHE A 293 -18.03 10.67 16.13
CA PHE A 293 -18.21 9.22 16.04
C PHE A 293 -18.87 8.81 14.72
N ARG A 294 -19.96 9.49 14.31
CA ARG A 294 -20.61 9.27 13.01
C ARG A 294 -19.66 9.46 11.83
N ARG A 295 -18.89 10.54 11.85
CA ARG A 295 -17.90 10.84 10.80
C ARG A 295 -16.79 9.80 10.75
N LYS A 296 -16.32 9.31 11.90
CA LYS A 296 -15.32 8.24 11.99
C LYS A 296 -15.85 6.96 11.35
N LEU A 297 -17.08 6.56 11.67
CA LEU A 297 -17.74 5.39 11.09
C LEU A 297 -17.93 5.54 9.57
N ALA A 298 -18.40 6.70 9.10
CA ALA A 298 -18.56 6.96 7.67
C ALA A 298 -17.22 6.95 6.91
N TRP A 299 -16.16 7.54 7.48
CA TRP A 299 -14.81 7.46 6.93
C TRP A 299 -14.32 6.02 6.85
N LYS A 300 -14.47 5.23 7.93
CA LYS A 300 -14.08 3.82 7.98
C LYS A 300 -14.83 3.01 6.92
N ALA A 301 -16.11 3.26 6.73
CA ALA A 301 -16.94 2.64 5.70
C ALA A 301 -16.43 2.93 4.27
N PHE A 302 -16.15 4.20 3.93
CA PHE A 302 -15.58 4.53 2.62
C PHE A 302 -14.17 3.95 2.42
N GLN A 303 -13.34 3.97 3.47
CA GLN A 303 -12.00 3.36 3.43
C GLN A 303 -12.08 1.84 3.22
N HIS A 304 -13.03 1.16 3.87
CA HIS A 304 -13.24 -0.28 3.72
C HIS A 304 -13.59 -0.65 2.27
N VAL A 305 -14.52 0.09 1.65
CA VAL A 305 -14.89 -0.12 0.24
C VAL A 305 -13.72 0.22 -0.70
N ALA A 306 -12.99 1.31 -0.45
CA ALA A 306 -11.82 1.67 -1.26
C ALA A 306 -10.73 0.58 -1.23
N SER A 307 -10.45 0.01 -0.05
CA SER A 307 -9.52 -1.11 0.08
C SER A 307 -10.03 -2.38 -0.61
N TYR A 308 -11.33 -2.68 -0.51
CA TYR A 308 -11.96 -3.80 -1.21
C TYR A 308 -11.83 -3.68 -2.73
N ASP A 309 -12.21 -2.53 -3.29
CA ASP A 309 -12.13 -2.26 -4.72
C ASP A 309 -10.67 -2.28 -5.22
N SER A 310 -9.71 -1.86 -4.37
CA SER A 310 -8.27 -1.96 -4.68
C SER A 310 -7.87 -3.42 -4.88
N ALA A 311 -8.25 -4.31 -3.97
CA ALA A 311 -7.95 -5.74 -4.08
C ALA A 311 -8.61 -6.38 -5.31
N VAL A 312 -9.89 -6.04 -5.60
CA VAL A 312 -10.58 -6.51 -6.82
C VAL A 312 -9.84 -6.03 -8.07
N SER A 313 -9.45 -4.75 -8.13
CA SER A 313 -8.75 -4.18 -9.29
C SER A 313 -7.37 -4.80 -9.51
N GLU A 314 -6.61 -5.05 -8.44
CA GLU A 314 -5.30 -5.71 -8.51
C GLU A 314 -5.44 -7.17 -8.99
N TRP A 315 -6.42 -7.90 -8.45
CA TRP A 315 -6.66 -9.29 -8.87
C TRP A 315 -7.05 -9.36 -10.35
N LEU A 316 -7.97 -8.51 -10.81
CA LEU A 316 -8.40 -8.45 -12.21
C LEU A 316 -7.24 -8.10 -13.15
N TRP A 317 -6.38 -7.14 -12.77
CA TRP A 317 -5.21 -6.79 -13.56
C TRP A 317 -4.27 -7.99 -13.73
N LYS A 318 -4.03 -8.76 -12.66
CA LYS A 318 -3.23 -9.99 -12.70
C LYS A 318 -3.78 -11.09 -13.63
N GLN A 319 -5.06 -11.04 -13.99
CA GLN A 319 -5.67 -11.96 -14.97
C GLN A 319 -5.47 -11.52 -16.42
N THR A 320 -5.02 -10.29 -16.65
CA THR A 320 -4.78 -9.78 -18.00
C THR A 320 -3.45 -10.27 -18.55
N VAL A 321 -3.40 -10.53 -19.86
CA VAL A 321 -2.17 -10.89 -20.56
C VAL A 321 -1.57 -9.60 -21.13
N GLY A 322 -0.36 -9.23 -20.71
CA GLY A 322 0.30 -8.03 -21.22
C GLY A 322 1.27 -7.38 -20.22
N ASP A 323 1.20 -6.05 -20.16
CA ASP A 323 2.14 -5.21 -19.43
C ASP A 323 2.15 -5.51 -17.92
N LYS A 324 3.35 -5.48 -17.32
CA LYS A 324 3.53 -5.72 -15.88
C LYS A 324 2.90 -4.63 -15.02
N PHE A 325 3.01 -3.37 -15.45
CA PHE A 325 2.55 -2.21 -14.71
C PHE A 325 1.13 -1.81 -15.14
N PRO A 326 0.16 -1.73 -14.21
CA PRO A 326 -1.17 -1.26 -14.55
C PRO A 326 -1.16 0.22 -14.94
N PRO A 327 -2.00 0.64 -15.91
CA PRO A 327 -2.16 2.06 -16.25
C PRO A 327 -2.65 2.94 -15.08
N SER A 328 -3.26 2.33 -14.07
CA SER A 328 -3.66 2.96 -12.82
C SER A 328 -3.41 2.00 -11.65
N LEU A 329 -2.74 2.48 -10.60
CA LEU A 329 -2.40 1.70 -9.42
C LEU A 329 -3.00 2.33 -8.17
N THR A 330 -3.61 1.51 -7.32
CA THR A 330 -4.11 1.91 -6.00
C THR A 330 -3.42 1.09 -4.92
N VAL A 331 -2.89 1.75 -3.89
CA VAL A 331 -2.21 1.09 -2.76
C VAL A 331 -3.05 1.30 -1.49
N PRO A 332 -3.79 0.27 -1.03
CA PRO A 332 -4.55 0.38 0.20
C PRO A 332 -3.62 0.26 1.42
N LEU A 333 -3.51 1.33 2.20
CA LEU A 333 -2.67 1.39 3.39
C LEU A 333 -3.51 1.43 4.66
N SER A 334 -3.10 0.69 5.69
CA SER A 334 -3.68 0.78 7.04
C SER A 334 -2.63 1.30 8.02
N LEU A 335 -2.98 2.33 8.80
CA LEU A 335 -2.09 2.83 9.84
C LEU A 335 -1.79 1.70 10.85
N LYS A 336 -0.51 1.39 11.04
CA LYS A 336 -0.06 0.43 12.06
C LYS A 336 0.23 1.18 13.36
N ASP A 337 1.12 2.18 13.31
CA ASP A 337 1.47 3.00 14.46
C ASP A 337 1.76 4.45 14.05
N GLN A 338 1.42 5.39 14.92
CA GLN A 338 1.98 6.74 14.87
C GLN A 338 3.40 6.73 15.44
N LEU A 339 4.33 7.42 14.78
CA LEU A 339 5.71 7.49 15.21
C LEU A 339 5.97 8.81 15.92
N ARG A 340 6.93 8.78 16.85
CA ARG A 340 7.34 9.95 17.63
C ARG A 340 7.75 11.13 16.74
N TYR A 341 8.46 10.84 15.66
CA TYR A 341 8.88 11.76 14.61
C TYR A 341 9.35 10.96 13.38
N GLY A 342 9.62 11.64 12.26
CA GLY A 342 10.17 11.08 11.02
C GLY A 342 11.67 10.80 11.12
N GLU A 343 12.42 11.05 10.04
CA GLU A 343 13.88 10.92 10.11
C GLU A 343 14.49 11.87 11.15
N ASN A 344 13.88 13.05 11.30
CA ASN A 344 14.31 14.09 12.23
C ASN A 344 13.16 14.54 13.17
N PRO A 345 13.48 15.01 14.41
CA PRO A 345 12.49 15.32 15.45
C PRO A 345 11.36 16.30 15.07
N HIS A 346 11.59 17.18 14.11
CA HIS A 346 10.61 18.19 13.69
C HIS A 346 9.56 17.65 12.69
N GLN A 347 9.78 16.45 12.14
CA GLN A 347 8.90 15.82 11.17
C GLN A 347 7.94 14.89 11.89
N LYS A 348 6.63 14.96 11.61
CA LYS A 348 5.67 13.94 12.10
C LYS A 348 5.74 12.72 11.18
N ALA A 349 5.53 11.52 11.73
CA ALA A 349 5.54 10.30 10.93
C ALA A 349 4.60 9.23 11.48
N ALA A 350 4.38 8.23 10.65
CA ALA A 350 3.57 7.06 10.91
C ALA A 350 4.11 5.89 10.07
N VAL A 351 3.88 4.67 10.53
CA VAL A 351 4.11 3.45 9.75
C VAL A 351 2.77 2.89 9.31
N TYR A 352 2.66 2.53 8.03
CA TYR A 352 1.49 1.92 7.45
C TYR A 352 1.83 0.49 7.02
N ALA A 353 0.87 -0.41 7.16
CA ALA A 353 0.91 -1.73 6.55
C ALA A 353 0.21 -1.68 5.18
N ASP A 354 0.82 -2.30 4.18
CA ASP A 354 0.24 -2.46 2.85
C ASP A 354 -0.80 -3.60 2.85
N LYS A 355 -1.99 -3.31 2.33
CA LYS A 355 -3.13 -4.23 2.25
C LYS A 355 -3.38 -4.76 0.83
N SER A 356 -2.48 -4.50 -0.11
CA SER A 356 -2.50 -5.07 -1.45
C SER A 356 -2.40 -6.60 -1.40
N LEU A 357 -3.00 -7.29 -2.37
CA LEU A 357 -2.92 -8.76 -2.48
C LEU A 357 -1.47 -9.23 -2.63
N SER A 358 -0.60 -8.44 -3.27
CA SER A 358 0.82 -8.76 -3.41
C SER A 358 1.61 -8.69 -2.10
N GLU A 359 1.19 -7.87 -1.12
CA GLU A 359 1.98 -7.57 0.08
C GLU A 359 1.45 -8.22 1.36
N VAL A 360 0.14 -8.45 1.46
CA VAL A 360 -0.41 -9.07 2.67
C VAL A 360 0.10 -10.51 2.80
N ASN A 361 0.54 -10.85 4.01
CA ASN A 361 1.23 -12.10 4.36
C ASN A 361 2.54 -12.33 3.60
N ALA A 362 3.08 -11.34 2.89
CA ALA A 362 4.34 -11.48 2.18
C ALA A 362 5.55 -11.53 3.13
N GLY A 363 5.42 -10.97 4.35
CA GLY A 363 6.49 -10.85 5.33
C GLY A 363 7.07 -9.43 5.37
N GLY A 364 8.27 -9.30 5.94
CA GLY A 364 8.97 -8.02 6.04
C GLY A 364 8.71 -7.24 7.33
N ILE A 365 9.36 -6.08 7.43
CA ILE A 365 9.46 -5.32 8.69
C ILE A 365 8.18 -4.54 9.03
N ALA A 366 7.36 -4.18 8.04
CA ALA A 366 6.06 -3.56 8.31
C ALA A 366 5.13 -4.49 9.12
N THR A 367 5.27 -5.81 8.99
CA THR A 367 4.47 -6.82 9.72
C THR A 367 5.20 -7.46 10.90
N VAL A 368 6.33 -6.88 11.32
CA VAL A 368 7.16 -7.41 12.42
C VAL A 368 6.39 -7.50 13.74
N ILE A 369 6.70 -8.52 14.54
CA ILE A 369 6.25 -8.67 15.92
C ILE A 369 7.37 -8.15 16.83
N GLN A 370 7.03 -7.21 17.70
CA GLN A 370 7.96 -6.68 18.71
C GLN A 370 7.70 -7.32 20.07
N HIS A 371 8.62 -8.16 20.55
CA HIS A 371 8.49 -8.90 21.81
C HIS A 371 8.94 -8.11 23.04
N HIS A 372 9.82 -7.11 22.87
CA HIS A 372 10.40 -6.33 23.96
C HIS A 372 10.88 -4.96 23.48
N GLY A 373 11.18 -4.05 24.42
CA GLY A 373 11.84 -2.78 24.16
C GLY A 373 10.91 -1.58 24.03
N LYS A 374 11.50 -0.43 23.67
CA LYS A 374 10.77 0.82 23.40
C LYS A 374 10.07 0.77 22.05
N GLU A 375 9.10 1.65 21.82
CA GLU A 375 8.50 1.89 20.50
C GLU A 375 9.56 2.08 19.39
N MET A 376 9.30 1.55 18.20
CA MET A 376 10.13 1.77 17.01
C MET A 376 10.09 3.23 16.56
N SER A 377 11.24 3.81 16.21
CA SER A 377 11.33 5.10 15.50
C SER A 377 11.28 4.92 13.97
N TYR A 378 11.15 6.01 13.22
CA TYR A 378 11.21 5.97 11.75
C TYR A 378 12.52 5.36 11.23
N ASN A 379 13.66 5.81 11.75
CA ASN A 379 14.97 5.28 11.38
C ASN A 379 15.15 3.82 11.82
N ASN A 380 14.51 3.41 12.92
CA ASN A 380 14.52 2.00 13.32
C ASN A 380 13.81 1.11 12.29
N TYR A 381 12.69 1.56 11.72
CA TYR A 381 12.02 0.82 10.65
C TYR A 381 12.90 0.72 9.39
N LEU A 382 13.54 1.83 8.98
CA LEU A 382 14.46 1.84 7.82
C LEU A 382 15.67 0.91 8.01
N ASP A 383 16.35 1.02 9.15
CA ASP A 383 17.55 0.23 9.41
C ASP A 383 17.20 -1.25 9.64
N ALA A 384 16.05 -1.56 10.25
CA ALA A 384 15.60 -2.94 10.44
C ALA A 384 15.24 -3.58 9.11
N ASP A 385 14.62 -2.83 8.20
CA ASP A 385 14.31 -3.32 6.85
C ASP A 385 15.58 -3.59 6.04
N ALA A 386 16.55 -2.68 6.08
CA ALA A 386 17.86 -2.89 5.47
C ALA A 386 18.60 -4.11 6.05
N ALA A 387 18.61 -4.28 7.38
CA ALA A 387 19.26 -5.41 8.03
C ALA A 387 18.58 -6.75 7.71
N TRP A 388 17.24 -6.75 7.73
CA TRP A 388 16.44 -7.94 7.48
C TRP A 388 16.52 -8.40 6.02
N ASN A 389 16.40 -7.48 5.07
CA ASN A 389 16.53 -7.79 3.65
C ASN A 389 17.96 -8.28 3.33
N CYS A 390 18.98 -7.66 3.92
CA CYS A 390 20.37 -8.11 3.75
C CYS A 390 20.59 -9.53 4.28
N VAL A 391 20.19 -9.83 5.53
CA VAL A 391 20.44 -11.15 6.11
C VAL A 391 19.62 -12.26 5.42
N CYS A 392 18.43 -11.92 4.90
CA CYS A 392 17.54 -12.87 4.24
C CYS A 392 18.06 -13.39 2.89
N ASP A 393 18.99 -12.69 2.24
CA ASP A 393 19.57 -13.14 0.98
C ASP A 393 20.61 -14.27 1.17
N PHE A 394 21.11 -14.46 2.40
CA PHE A 394 22.09 -15.52 2.68
C PHE A 394 21.40 -16.83 3.03
N ASN A 395 21.86 -17.92 2.41
CA ASN A 395 21.38 -19.28 2.69
C ASN A 395 22.10 -19.94 3.89
N LYS A 396 23.35 -19.54 4.16
CA LYS A 396 24.13 -20.03 5.31
C LYS A 396 23.78 -19.25 6.58
N PRO A 397 23.97 -19.81 7.80
CA PRO A 397 23.77 -19.04 9.03
C PRO A 397 24.65 -17.78 9.01
N THR A 398 23.99 -16.62 9.13
CA THR A 398 24.60 -15.31 8.86
C THR A 398 24.16 -14.29 9.89
N CYS A 399 25.10 -13.43 10.28
CA CYS A 399 24.84 -12.23 11.05
C CYS A 399 25.12 -11.00 10.17
N VAL A 400 24.21 -10.04 10.20
CA VAL A 400 24.37 -8.71 9.59
C VAL A 400 24.23 -7.64 10.66
N VAL A 401 25.11 -6.64 10.65
CA VAL A 401 25.01 -5.44 11.49
C VAL A 401 24.83 -4.23 10.58
N VAL A 402 23.74 -3.48 10.76
CA VAL A 402 23.42 -2.28 9.98
C VAL A 402 23.42 -1.03 10.85
N LYS A 403 23.82 0.08 10.25
CA LYS A 403 23.60 1.43 10.77
C LYS A 403 23.35 2.40 9.62
N HIS A 404 22.30 3.21 9.71
CA HIS A 404 21.93 4.16 8.65
C HIS A 404 21.82 3.48 7.27
N THR A 405 21.07 2.38 7.21
CA THR A 405 20.73 1.58 6.02
C THR A 405 21.90 0.90 5.31
N ASN A 406 23.11 0.94 5.87
CA ASN A 406 24.30 0.29 5.32
C ASN A 406 24.79 -0.84 6.25
N PRO A 407 25.11 -2.03 5.73
CA PRO A 407 25.67 -3.12 6.52
C PRO A 407 27.12 -2.83 6.89
N CYS A 408 27.39 -2.41 8.13
CA CYS A 408 28.75 -2.17 8.60
C CYS A 408 29.53 -3.45 8.92
N GLY A 409 28.84 -4.59 9.00
CA GLY A 409 29.49 -5.89 9.11
C GLY A 409 28.56 -7.03 8.72
N VAL A 410 29.10 -8.02 8.02
CA VAL A 410 28.39 -9.22 7.57
C VAL A 410 29.32 -10.40 7.69
N ALA A 411 28.85 -11.52 8.24
CA ALA A 411 29.61 -12.76 8.25
C ALA A 411 28.71 -13.99 8.24
N SER A 412 29.11 -15.01 7.48
CA SER A 412 28.45 -16.31 7.43
C SER A 412 29.37 -17.41 7.96
N ARG A 413 28.89 -18.20 8.93
CA ARG A 413 29.61 -19.34 9.54
C ARG A 413 28.63 -20.46 9.87
N ASN A 414 29.13 -21.69 10.00
CA ASN A 414 28.31 -22.78 10.52
C ASN A 414 27.96 -22.55 12.00
N ASP A 415 28.88 -21.96 12.77
CA ASP A 415 28.61 -21.46 14.11
C ASP A 415 28.12 -20.00 14.05
N ILE A 416 26.86 -19.78 14.38
CA ILE A 416 26.24 -18.45 14.35
C ILE A 416 26.86 -17.48 15.37
N ILE A 417 27.43 -17.98 16.47
CA ILE A 417 28.13 -17.14 17.45
C ILE A 417 29.43 -16.61 16.85
N GLU A 418 30.17 -17.45 16.12
CA GLU A 418 31.36 -17.01 15.38
C GLU A 418 30.99 -15.95 14.33
N ALA A 419 29.93 -16.19 13.54
CA ALA A 419 29.42 -15.22 12.57
C ALA A 419 29.09 -13.87 13.22
N TYR A 420 28.37 -13.88 14.35
CA TYR A 420 28.04 -12.67 15.11
C TYR A 420 29.29 -11.88 15.49
N ARG A 421 30.27 -12.54 16.11
CA ARG A 421 31.49 -11.88 16.58
C ARG A 421 32.32 -11.30 15.43
N LEU A 422 32.40 -12.02 14.31
CA LEU A 422 33.09 -11.57 13.11
C LEU A 422 32.39 -10.38 12.44
N ALA A 423 31.05 -10.42 12.34
CA ALA A 423 30.27 -9.30 11.80
C ALA A 423 30.48 -8.02 12.64
N VAL A 424 30.55 -8.12 13.97
CA VAL A 424 30.85 -6.96 14.83
C VAL A 424 32.31 -6.52 14.69
N LYS A 425 33.26 -7.45 14.53
CA LYS A 425 34.69 -7.14 14.37
C LYS A 425 34.98 -6.34 13.09
N ALA A 426 34.16 -6.49 12.04
CA ALA A 426 34.33 -5.77 10.78
C ALA A 426 34.39 -4.24 10.96
N ASP A 427 33.50 -3.68 11.80
CA ASP A 427 33.53 -2.27 12.18
C ASP A 427 32.85 -2.09 13.55
N PRO A 428 33.58 -2.32 14.66
CA PRO A 428 33.00 -2.32 16.00
C PRO A 428 32.48 -0.95 16.43
N VAL A 429 33.09 0.12 15.92
CA VAL A 429 32.69 1.50 16.21
C VAL A 429 31.34 1.81 15.54
N SER A 430 31.17 1.41 14.27
CA SER A 430 29.89 1.56 13.59
C SER A 430 28.82 0.61 14.14
N ALA A 431 29.18 -0.63 14.50
CA ALA A 431 28.26 -1.60 15.07
C ALA A 431 27.64 -1.15 16.40
N PHE A 432 28.31 -0.26 17.15
CA PHE A 432 27.80 0.28 18.39
C PHE A 432 26.56 1.16 18.14
N GLY A 433 25.42 0.76 18.72
CA GLY A 433 24.11 1.34 18.49
C GLY A 433 23.46 0.93 17.16
N GLY A 434 24.02 -0.07 16.48
CA GLY A 434 23.46 -0.62 15.25
C GLY A 434 22.28 -1.56 15.50
N ILE A 435 21.82 -2.14 14.39
CA ILE A 435 20.81 -3.19 14.33
C ILE A 435 21.50 -4.49 13.96
N VAL A 436 21.27 -5.54 14.75
CA VAL A 436 21.84 -6.88 14.51
C VAL A 436 20.74 -7.79 13.99
N ALA A 437 20.97 -8.42 12.85
CA ALA A 437 20.03 -9.31 12.19
C ALA A 437 20.61 -10.71 12.00
N PHE A 438 19.77 -11.73 12.19
CA PHE A 438 20.09 -13.14 12.00
C PHE A 438 19.08 -13.80 11.07
N ASN A 439 19.52 -14.67 10.16
CA ASN A 439 18.63 -15.49 9.33
C ASN A 439 18.28 -16.86 9.95
N VAL A 440 18.70 -17.09 11.21
CA VAL A 440 18.40 -18.31 11.98
C VAL A 440 17.76 -17.96 13.32
N GLU A 441 17.12 -18.93 13.96
CA GLU A 441 16.54 -18.78 15.29
C GLU A 441 17.62 -18.41 16.33
N VAL A 442 17.31 -17.47 17.23
CA VAL A 442 18.20 -17.10 18.33
C VAL A 442 17.91 -17.96 19.55
N ASP A 443 18.89 -18.80 19.91
CA ASP A 443 18.84 -19.67 21.07
C ASP A 443 19.43 -19.03 22.35
N GLU A 444 19.44 -19.79 23.46
CA GLU A 444 20.02 -19.35 24.74
C GLU A 444 21.50 -18.98 24.64
N ALA A 445 22.28 -19.74 23.86
CA ALA A 445 23.73 -19.56 23.76
C ALA A 445 24.08 -18.28 22.99
N LEU A 446 23.45 -18.08 21.83
CA LEU A 446 23.63 -16.88 21.03
C LEU A 446 23.09 -15.64 21.78
N ALA A 447 21.92 -15.74 22.43
CA ALA A 447 21.38 -14.65 23.23
C ALA A 447 22.33 -14.22 24.36
N LYS A 448 22.97 -15.18 25.03
CA LYS A 448 23.97 -14.91 26.07
C LYS A 448 25.18 -14.19 25.49
N ASP A 449 25.65 -14.61 24.31
CA ASP A 449 26.77 -13.95 23.65
C ASP A 449 26.42 -12.52 23.25
N ILE A 450 25.28 -12.30 22.57
CA ILE A 450 24.79 -10.96 22.20
C ILE A 450 24.69 -10.07 23.44
N ARG A 451 24.16 -10.61 24.54
CA ARG A 451 24.00 -9.86 25.79
C ARG A 451 25.34 -9.42 26.35
N GLU A 452 26.32 -10.32 26.45
CA GLU A 452 27.58 -10.12 27.16
C GLU A 452 28.77 -9.69 26.28
N PHE A 453 28.64 -9.69 24.96
CA PHE A 453 29.74 -9.35 24.07
C PHE A 453 30.27 -7.95 24.34
N ARG A 454 31.59 -7.85 24.49
CA ARG A 454 32.32 -6.59 24.70
C ARG A 454 32.89 -6.11 23.38
N SER A 455 32.99 -4.79 23.24
CA SER A 455 33.51 -4.12 22.06
C SER A 455 34.92 -4.63 21.78
N PRO A 456 35.20 -5.10 20.55
CA PRO A 456 36.56 -5.45 20.14
C PRO A 456 37.55 -4.28 20.22
N THR A 457 37.07 -3.03 20.28
CA THR A 457 37.92 -1.83 20.34
C THR A 457 38.62 -1.67 21.69
N ASP A 458 37.92 -1.93 22.80
CA ASP A 458 38.44 -1.71 24.16
C ASP A 458 38.42 -2.96 25.05
N GLY A 459 37.67 -4.00 24.68
CA GLY A 459 37.52 -5.24 25.45
C GLY A 459 36.67 -5.09 26.72
N GLU A 460 36.19 -3.89 27.04
CA GLU A 460 35.55 -3.56 28.32
C GLU A 460 34.08 -3.16 28.13
N THR A 461 33.80 -2.33 27.13
CA THR A 461 32.48 -1.75 26.89
C THR A 461 31.56 -2.79 26.29
N ARG A 462 30.46 -3.11 26.96
CA ARG A 462 29.46 -4.04 26.41
C ARG A 462 28.81 -3.44 25.18
N MET A 463 28.71 -4.22 24.09
CA MET A 463 28.07 -3.75 22.87
C MET A 463 26.64 -3.29 23.13
N PHE A 464 26.30 -2.12 22.61
CA PHE A 464 24.97 -1.55 22.63
C PHE A 464 24.32 -1.76 21.26
N TYR A 465 23.06 -2.20 21.26
CA TYR A 465 22.25 -2.36 20.04
C TYR A 465 20.89 -1.71 20.25
N GLU A 466 20.38 -1.05 19.22
CA GLU A 466 19.01 -0.53 19.22
C GLU A 466 18.00 -1.66 19.01
N ILE A 467 18.34 -2.60 18.13
CA ILE A 467 17.47 -3.68 17.65
C ILE A 467 18.26 -4.99 17.49
N VAL A 468 17.65 -6.09 17.89
CA VAL A 468 18.00 -7.43 17.40
C VAL A 468 16.79 -8.00 16.67
N VAL A 469 16.97 -8.45 15.42
CA VAL A 469 15.92 -9.04 14.58
C VAL A 469 16.30 -10.45 14.13
N ALA A 470 15.36 -11.38 14.19
CA ALA A 470 15.55 -12.78 13.82
C ALA A 470 14.23 -13.38 13.31
N PRO A 471 14.27 -14.54 12.63
CA PRO A 471 13.05 -15.24 12.25
C PRO A 471 12.25 -15.74 13.46
N LYS A 472 12.93 -16.14 14.54
CA LYS A 472 12.36 -16.68 15.79
C LYS A 472 13.34 -16.56 16.96
N TYR A 473 12.81 -16.75 18.17
CA TYR A 473 13.56 -16.88 19.41
C TYR A 473 13.07 -18.09 20.19
N THR A 474 14.00 -18.89 20.71
CA THR A 474 13.64 -19.86 21.76
C THR A 474 13.18 -19.12 23.01
N GLU A 475 12.33 -19.73 23.84
CA GLU A 475 11.85 -19.13 25.09
C GLU A 475 13.01 -18.70 26.00
N LYS A 476 14.01 -19.56 26.17
CA LYS A 476 15.22 -19.24 26.96
C LYS A 476 16.08 -18.16 26.30
N GLY A 477 16.25 -18.19 24.98
CA GLY A 477 16.97 -17.17 24.23
C GLY A 477 16.35 -15.79 24.39
N PHE A 478 15.02 -15.71 24.27
CA PHE A 478 14.27 -14.48 24.51
C PHE A 478 14.50 -13.94 25.93
N GLU A 479 14.33 -14.77 26.97
CA GLU A 479 14.50 -14.35 28.37
C GLU A 479 15.93 -13.86 28.67
N VAL A 480 16.95 -14.53 28.14
CA VAL A 480 18.34 -14.08 28.29
C VAL A 480 18.55 -12.73 27.61
N LEU A 481 18.12 -12.59 26.35
CA LEU A 481 18.34 -11.39 25.54
C LEU A 481 17.57 -10.19 26.08
N ARG A 482 16.35 -10.40 26.58
CA ARG A 482 15.53 -9.39 27.26
C ARG A 482 16.26 -8.75 28.43
N GLY A 483 17.10 -9.51 29.13
CA GLY A 483 17.95 -9.03 30.21
C GLY A 483 19.10 -8.11 29.79
N LYS A 484 19.37 -7.94 28.48
CA LYS A 484 20.42 -7.02 28.00
C LYS A 484 20.10 -5.56 28.32
N SER A 485 18.89 -5.10 28.00
CA SER A 485 18.43 -3.72 28.29
C SER A 485 16.91 -3.64 28.23
N LYS A 486 16.31 -2.76 29.03
CA LYS A 486 14.88 -2.41 28.93
C LYS A 486 14.52 -1.71 27.63
N THR A 487 15.50 -1.16 26.91
CA THR A 487 15.29 -0.34 25.70
C THR A 487 15.50 -1.10 24.40
N LEU A 488 16.18 -2.25 24.44
CA LEU A 488 16.48 -3.06 23.27
C LEU A 488 15.18 -3.57 22.65
N ARG A 489 14.99 -3.35 21.35
CA ARG A 489 13.87 -3.95 20.62
C ARG A 489 14.27 -5.33 20.14
N ILE A 490 13.45 -6.32 20.49
CA ILE A 490 13.61 -7.71 20.05
C ILE A 490 12.49 -7.99 19.06
N LEU A 491 12.86 -8.20 17.80
CA LEU A 491 11.95 -8.25 16.66
C LEU A 491 11.91 -9.65 16.04
N GLU A 492 10.72 -10.20 15.87
CA GLU A 492 10.48 -11.41 15.09
C GLU A 492 9.89 -11.04 13.72
N ALA A 493 10.62 -11.37 12.66
CA ALA A 493 10.27 -11.01 11.28
C ALA A 493 10.17 -12.26 10.40
N SER A 494 9.24 -12.24 9.45
CA SER A 494 9.18 -13.26 8.39
C SER A 494 9.91 -12.76 7.15
N LYS A 495 10.64 -13.66 6.46
CA LYS A 495 11.31 -13.34 5.19
C LYS A 495 10.28 -12.87 4.17
N ASN A 496 10.58 -11.80 3.44
CA ASN A 496 9.69 -11.34 2.38
C ASN A 496 9.76 -12.28 1.17
N ASN A 497 8.61 -12.50 0.51
CA ASN A 497 8.56 -13.28 -0.73
C ASN A 497 9.29 -12.53 -1.87
N LYS A 498 9.92 -13.25 -2.81
CA LYS A 498 10.53 -12.66 -4.02
C LYS A 498 9.47 -12.11 -5.00
N GLY A 499 9.90 -11.33 -5.98
CA GLY A 499 9.10 -10.84 -7.12
C GLY A 499 8.15 -9.71 -6.75
N LYS A 500 8.55 -8.85 -5.80
CA LYS A 500 7.73 -7.74 -5.29
C LYS A 500 7.92 -6.47 -6.10
N LEU A 501 6.95 -5.58 -5.93
CA LEU A 501 7.01 -4.24 -6.48
C LEU A 501 7.65 -3.31 -5.43
N SER A 502 8.75 -2.66 -5.80
CA SER A 502 9.34 -1.58 -5.00
C SER A 502 8.76 -0.26 -5.45
N LEU A 503 8.17 0.48 -4.51
CA LEU A 503 7.62 1.82 -4.73
C LEU A 503 8.50 2.87 -4.04
N ARG A 504 8.92 3.89 -4.80
CA ARG A 504 9.70 5.02 -4.27
C ARG A 504 9.01 6.34 -4.57
N GLN A 505 8.68 7.10 -3.53
CA GLN A 505 8.05 8.40 -3.70
C GLN A 505 9.02 9.41 -4.36
N ILE A 506 8.49 10.20 -5.28
CA ILE A 506 9.14 11.39 -5.86
C ILE A 506 8.18 12.58 -5.77
N GLY A 507 8.67 13.80 -6.05
CA GLY A 507 7.83 14.99 -6.06
C GLY A 507 6.66 14.85 -7.06
N GLY A 508 5.44 14.75 -6.56
CA GLY A 508 4.22 14.63 -7.38
C GLY A 508 3.86 13.21 -7.83
N GLY A 509 4.58 12.16 -7.44
CA GLY A 509 4.28 10.79 -7.88
C GLY A 509 5.13 9.69 -7.23
N TRP A 510 5.17 8.53 -7.87
CA TRP A 510 5.92 7.33 -7.43
C TRP A 510 6.68 6.71 -8.60
N LEU A 511 7.87 6.19 -8.33
CA LEU A 511 8.58 5.25 -9.18
C LEU A 511 8.20 3.82 -8.75
N ALA A 512 8.02 2.93 -9.72
CA ALA A 512 7.70 1.53 -9.50
C ALA A 512 8.72 0.67 -10.26
N GLN A 513 9.32 -0.30 -9.59
CA GLN A 513 10.30 -1.23 -10.17
C GLN A 513 10.20 -2.59 -9.49
N ASP A 514 10.87 -3.58 -10.07
CA ASP A 514 11.04 -4.87 -9.40
C ASP A 514 11.96 -4.75 -8.18
N SER A 515 11.68 -5.57 -7.17
CA SER A 515 12.65 -5.87 -6.12
C SER A 515 13.88 -6.54 -6.73
N ASP A 516 15.05 -6.14 -6.26
CA ASP A 516 16.29 -6.81 -6.59
C ASP A 516 16.40 -8.09 -5.73
N ASP A 517 15.94 -9.21 -6.28
CA ASP A 517 15.88 -10.52 -5.60
C ASP A 517 16.99 -11.48 -6.02
N LEU A 518 17.92 -11.04 -6.87
CA LEU A 518 18.98 -11.88 -7.39
C LEU A 518 20.01 -12.16 -6.31
N THR A 519 20.46 -13.41 -6.24
CA THR A 519 21.58 -13.85 -5.40
C THR A 519 22.72 -14.38 -6.30
N PRO A 520 23.93 -14.64 -5.78
CA PRO A 520 25.03 -15.16 -6.59
C PRO A 520 24.71 -16.47 -7.32
N GLU A 521 23.79 -17.29 -6.80
CA GLU A 521 23.33 -18.52 -7.44
C GLU A 521 22.45 -18.28 -8.68
N ASP A 522 21.82 -17.09 -8.77
CA ASP A 522 21.00 -16.67 -9.90
C ASP A 522 21.85 -16.00 -11.01
N ILE A 523 23.14 -15.78 -10.78
CA ILE A 523 24.06 -14.99 -11.63
C ILE A 523 25.21 -15.87 -12.13
N GLN A 524 25.62 -15.66 -13.38
CA GLN A 524 26.78 -16.34 -13.96
C GLN A 524 28.04 -15.48 -13.78
N PHE A 525 28.98 -15.94 -12.95
CA PHE A 525 30.30 -15.30 -12.81
C PHE A 525 31.24 -15.83 -13.90
N ASN A 526 31.69 -14.93 -14.77
CA ASN A 526 32.67 -15.27 -15.80
C ASN A 526 34.06 -14.81 -15.38
N VAL A 527 35.09 -15.49 -15.90
CA VAL A 527 36.49 -15.14 -15.64
C VAL A 527 37.04 -14.56 -16.93
N MET A 528 37.44 -13.29 -16.90
CA MET A 528 37.94 -12.59 -18.08
C MET A 528 39.46 -12.38 -18.06
N SER A 529 40.10 -12.57 -16.90
CA SER A 529 41.56 -12.54 -16.78
C SER A 529 42.21 -13.87 -17.14
N ASP A 530 43.54 -13.84 -17.28
CA ASP A 530 44.31 -15.02 -17.66
C ASP A 530 44.37 -16.06 -16.53
N LYS A 531 44.28 -15.61 -15.27
CA LYS A 531 44.41 -16.45 -14.08
C LYS A 531 43.02 -16.78 -13.51
N THR A 532 42.73 -18.06 -13.37
CA THR A 532 41.45 -18.53 -12.84
C THR A 532 41.46 -18.49 -11.31
N PRO A 533 40.42 -17.90 -10.67
CA PRO A 533 40.31 -17.87 -9.22
C PRO A 533 40.25 -19.25 -8.61
N GLN A 534 40.85 -19.44 -7.43
CA GLN A 534 40.59 -20.63 -6.64
C GLN A 534 39.13 -20.64 -6.14
N GLU A 535 38.63 -21.81 -5.78
CA GLU A 535 37.23 -21.96 -5.33
C GLU A 535 36.91 -21.07 -4.11
N ASN A 536 37.84 -20.93 -3.16
CA ASN A 536 37.67 -20.05 -2.01
C ASN A 536 37.63 -18.57 -2.39
N GLU A 537 38.41 -18.13 -3.38
CA GLU A 537 38.41 -16.74 -3.87
C GLU A 537 37.11 -16.43 -4.62
N LEU A 538 36.62 -17.36 -5.46
CA LEU A 538 35.33 -17.21 -6.12
C LEU A 538 34.18 -17.15 -5.11
N ASN A 539 34.21 -17.99 -4.07
CA ASN A 539 33.23 -17.95 -2.98
C ASN A 539 33.25 -16.61 -2.24
N ASP A 540 34.43 -16.06 -1.97
CA ASP A 540 34.55 -14.75 -1.33
C ASP A 540 34.09 -13.60 -2.24
N ALA A 541 34.31 -13.71 -3.55
CA ALA A 541 33.78 -12.77 -4.53
C ALA A 541 32.25 -12.80 -4.59
N GLN A 542 31.63 -13.98 -4.59
CA GLN A 542 30.18 -14.14 -4.53
C GLN A 542 29.60 -13.60 -3.22
N PHE A 543 30.27 -13.82 -2.10
CA PHE A 543 29.88 -13.25 -0.81
C PHE A 543 29.98 -11.72 -0.81
N ALA A 544 31.09 -11.17 -1.32
CA ALA A 544 31.29 -9.73 -1.45
C ALA A 544 30.24 -9.11 -2.39
N TRP A 545 29.92 -9.78 -3.48
CA TRP A 545 28.88 -9.39 -4.44
C TRP A 545 27.50 -9.30 -3.77
N LEU A 546 27.13 -10.31 -2.99
CA LEU A 546 25.87 -10.28 -2.28
C LEU A 546 25.85 -9.20 -1.21
N CYS A 547 26.98 -8.94 -0.54
CA CYS A 547 27.08 -7.82 0.39
C CYS A 547 26.93 -6.45 -0.30
N VAL A 548 27.58 -6.24 -1.46
CA VAL A 548 27.63 -4.91 -2.11
C VAL A 548 26.25 -4.46 -2.60
N LYS A 549 25.38 -5.41 -2.98
CA LYS A 549 23.95 -5.18 -3.28
C LYS A 549 23.24 -4.35 -2.19
N HIS A 550 23.60 -4.56 -0.92
CA HIS A 550 22.96 -3.92 0.23
C HIS A 550 23.64 -2.63 0.69
N VAL A 551 24.74 -2.23 0.04
CA VAL A 551 25.48 -1.01 0.35
C VAL A 551 25.06 0.12 -0.61
N LYS A 552 24.84 1.33 -0.10
CA LYS A 552 24.38 2.46 -0.94
C LYS A 552 25.48 2.89 -1.93
N SER A 553 25.09 3.10 -3.19
CA SER A 553 26.00 3.44 -4.30
C SER A 553 26.66 4.82 -4.19
N ASN A 554 27.87 5.01 -4.77
CA ASN A 554 28.73 3.96 -5.32
C ASN A 554 29.32 3.11 -4.19
N ALA A 555 29.30 1.80 -4.36
CA ALA A 555 29.65 0.86 -3.30
C ALA A 555 30.83 -0.04 -3.67
N ILE A 556 31.72 -0.24 -2.70
CA ILE A 556 32.80 -1.23 -2.73
C ILE A 556 32.72 -2.05 -1.45
N VAL A 557 32.76 -3.37 -1.57
CA VAL A 557 32.90 -4.30 -0.44
C VAL A 557 34.16 -5.12 -0.62
N ILE A 558 34.94 -5.25 0.46
CA ILE A 558 36.07 -6.17 0.56
C ILE A 558 35.69 -7.26 1.54
N ALA A 559 35.82 -8.52 1.14
CA ALA A 559 35.48 -9.66 1.98
C ALA A 559 36.49 -10.79 1.84
N LYS A 560 36.62 -11.58 2.90
CA LYS A 560 37.49 -12.76 2.94
C LYS A 560 36.91 -13.81 3.89
N ASN A 561 37.00 -15.08 3.51
CA ASN A 561 36.43 -16.20 4.21
C ASN A 561 34.96 -15.94 4.62
N ASN A 562 34.09 -15.54 3.69
CA ASN A 562 32.69 -15.18 3.96
C ASN A 562 32.49 -14.18 5.12
N CYS A 563 33.39 -13.22 5.26
CA CYS A 563 33.31 -12.13 6.23
C CYS A 563 33.64 -10.81 5.53
N MET A 564 32.79 -9.80 5.72
CA MET A 564 33.09 -8.44 5.29
C MET A 564 34.25 -7.91 6.12
N LEU A 565 35.29 -7.40 5.45
CA LEU A 565 36.44 -6.75 6.08
C LEU A 565 36.30 -5.22 6.02
N GLY A 566 35.63 -4.71 4.99
CA GLY A 566 35.41 -3.28 4.85
C GLY A 566 34.41 -2.96 3.75
N MET A 567 33.68 -1.86 3.92
CA MET A 567 32.84 -1.29 2.89
C MET A 567 33.11 0.21 2.73
N GLY A 568 33.02 0.70 1.50
CA GLY A 568 32.91 2.11 1.17
C GLY A 568 31.56 2.38 0.55
N SER A 569 30.75 3.21 1.19
CA SER A 569 29.36 3.47 0.81
C SER A 569 29.10 4.93 0.47
N GLY A 570 28.16 5.16 -0.44
CA GLY A 570 27.53 6.46 -0.67
C GLY A 570 28.44 7.51 -1.31
N GLN A 571 29.56 7.13 -1.93
CA GLN A 571 30.48 8.12 -2.52
C GLN A 571 30.09 8.44 -3.97
N PRO A 572 30.16 9.72 -4.38
CA PRO A 572 30.08 10.09 -5.79
C PRO A 572 31.23 9.51 -6.62
N ASN A 573 32.41 9.32 -6.01
CA ASN A 573 33.61 8.81 -6.66
C ASN A 573 33.91 7.36 -6.20
N ARG A 574 34.01 6.42 -7.14
CA ARG A 574 34.27 5.00 -6.87
C ARG A 574 35.65 4.76 -6.23
N LEU A 575 36.67 5.55 -6.58
CA LEU A 575 38.00 5.48 -5.95
C LEU A 575 37.95 5.80 -4.45
N GLU A 576 37.09 6.74 -4.05
CA GLU A 576 36.92 7.07 -2.63
C GLU A 576 36.16 5.95 -1.89
N SER A 577 35.19 5.30 -2.53
CA SER A 577 34.57 4.08 -1.97
C SER A 577 35.62 2.99 -1.76
N LEU A 578 36.52 2.77 -2.74
CA LEU A 578 37.61 1.82 -2.59
C LEU A 578 38.49 2.16 -1.38
N ARG A 579 39.00 3.39 -1.31
CA ARG A 579 39.88 3.84 -0.23
C ARG A 579 39.25 3.72 1.15
N ILE A 580 37.96 3.99 1.27
CA ILE A 580 37.24 3.77 2.53
C ILE A 580 37.19 2.28 2.88
N ALA A 581 36.83 1.42 1.93
CA ALA A 581 36.79 -0.03 2.14
C ALA A 581 38.17 -0.58 2.53
N MET A 582 39.22 -0.15 1.82
CA MET A 582 40.62 -0.52 2.06
C MET A 582 41.09 -0.11 3.46
N ARG A 583 40.82 1.14 3.88
CA ARG A 583 41.18 1.61 5.23
C ARG A 583 40.51 0.80 6.33
N LYS A 584 39.28 0.32 6.09
CA LYS A 584 38.57 -0.55 7.06
C LYS A 584 39.13 -1.96 7.08
N ALA A 585 39.41 -2.53 5.91
CA ALA A 585 39.99 -3.87 5.79
C ALA A 585 41.42 -3.93 6.35
N GLY A 586 42.19 -2.84 6.27
CA GLY A 586 43.56 -2.77 6.75
C GLY A 586 44.44 -3.82 6.07
N ASP A 587 45.34 -4.45 6.83
CA ASP A 587 46.23 -5.49 6.29
C ASP A 587 45.50 -6.77 5.88
N GLU A 588 44.26 -6.99 6.34
CA GLU A 588 43.44 -8.16 6.00
C GLU A 588 42.98 -8.15 4.53
N VAL A 589 43.16 -7.04 3.79
CA VAL A 589 42.88 -6.95 2.35
C VAL A 589 43.69 -7.96 1.51
N LYS A 590 44.88 -8.34 1.95
CA LYS A 590 45.75 -9.21 1.16
C LYS A 590 45.10 -10.58 0.95
N GLY A 591 44.88 -10.95 -0.30
CA GLY A 591 44.17 -12.15 -0.72
C GLY A 591 42.68 -12.13 -0.39
N ALA A 592 42.08 -10.95 -0.21
CA ALA A 592 40.64 -10.77 -0.08
C ALA A 592 40.00 -10.54 -1.46
N ALA A 593 38.71 -10.84 -1.55
CA ALA A 593 37.87 -10.48 -2.67
C ALA A 593 37.35 -9.06 -2.55
N LEU A 594 37.18 -8.40 -3.68
CA LEU A 594 36.53 -7.11 -3.82
C LEU A 594 35.31 -7.24 -4.73
N ALA A 595 34.19 -6.63 -4.34
CA ALA A 595 33.03 -6.46 -5.20
C ALA A 595 32.67 -4.98 -5.38
N SER A 596 32.27 -4.63 -6.59
CA SER A 596 31.80 -3.29 -6.97
C SER A 596 30.37 -3.34 -7.49
N ASP A 597 29.50 -2.45 -7.01
CA ASP A 597 28.09 -2.41 -7.44
C ASP A 597 27.88 -1.98 -8.89
N ALA A 598 28.90 -1.36 -9.50
CA ALA A 598 28.90 -0.89 -10.87
C ALA A 598 30.32 -0.94 -11.42
N PHE A 599 30.45 -0.87 -12.75
CA PHE A 599 31.74 -0.98 -13.43
C PHE A 599 32.74 0.12 -12.99
N PHE A 600 34.04 -0.20 -13.10
CA PHE A 600 35.14 0.77 -12.95
C PHE A 600 35.29 1.61 -14.22
N PRO A 601 35.15 2.95 -14.14
CA PRO A 601 35.26 3.80 -15.33
C PRO A 601 36.71 3.96 -15.82
N PHE A 602 37.69 3.78 -14.91
CA PHE A 602 39.12 3.88 -15.18
C PHE A 602 39.85 2.78 -14.40
N ALA A 603 40.87 2.19 -15.03
CA ALA A 603 41.69 1.15 -14.41
C ALA A 603 43.04 1.69 -13.90
N TRP A 604 43.78 2.36 -14.80
CA TRP A 604 45.13 2.89 -14.56
C TRP A 604 45.12 4.18 -13.75
N ASN A 605 46.01 4.25 -12.75
CA ASN A 605 46.09 5.30 -11.73
C ASN A 605 44.76 5.55 -11.01
N ASP A 606 43.94 4.50 -10.89
CA ASP A 606 42.60 4.55 -10.30
C ASP A 606 42.31 3.25 -9.53
N ALA A 607 41.04 2.95 -9.28
CA ALA A 607 40.58 1.97 -8.30
C ALA A 607 41.04 0.54 -8.59
N VAL A 608 41.07 0.12 -9.86
CA VAL A 608 41.50 -1.25 -10.22
C VAL A 608 42.98 -1.42 -9.88
N GLU A 609 43.83 -0.50 -10.33
CA GLU A 609 45.27 -0.55 -10.05
C GLU A 609 45.56 -0.45 -8.54
N GLU A 610 44.89 0.45 -7.82
CA GLU A 610 45.08 0.62 -6.37
C GLU A 610 44.64 -0.64 -5.59
N ALA A 611 43.55 -1.29 -6.02
CA ALA A 611 43.11 -2.56 -5.44
C ALA A 611 44.13 -3.68 -5.68
N CYS A 612 44.65 -3.77 -6.90
CA CYS A 612 45.70 -4.71 -7.25
C CYS A 612 46.97 -4.46 -6.42
N GLN A 613 47.48 -3.23 -6.37
CA GLN A 613 48.68 -2.91 -5.59
C GLN A 613 48.52 -3.20 -4.09
N SER A 614 47.29 -3.19 -3.57
CA SER A 614 46.96 -3.53 -2.18
C SER A 614 46.91 -5.05 -1.91
N GLY A 615 46.98 -5.88 -2.96
CA GLY A 615 47.00 -7.33 -2.86
C GLY A 615 45.63 -7.97 -2.78
N VAL A 616 44.57 -7.32 -3.26
CA VAL A 616 43.27 -7.99 -3.54
C VAL A 616 43.54 -9.17 -4.46
N SER A 617 42.96 -10.35 -4.16
CA SER A 617 43.15 -11.52 -5.03
C SER A 617 42.18 -11.56 -6.18
N VAL A 618 40.93 -11.12 -5.98
CA VAL A 618 39.87 -11.16 -6.97
C VAL A 618 39.00 -9.91 -6.90
N ILE A 619 38.64 -9.35 -8.05
CA ILE A 619 37.68 -8.26 -8.18
C ILE A 619 36.48 -8.77 -8.97
N ALA A 620 35.27 -8.51 -8.48
CA ALA A 620 33.99 -8.74 -9.13
C ALA A 620 33.29 -7.40 -9.42
N GLU A 621 32.83 -7.20 -10.65
CA GLU A 621 32.10 -6.02 -11.11
C GLU A 621 31.18 -6.38 -12.29
N PRO A 622 30.11 -5.61 -12.59
CA PRO A 622 29.21 -5.88 -13.73
C PRO A 622 29.82 -5.91 -15.12
N GLY A 623 30.94 -5.21 -15.32
CA GLY A 623 31.43 -4.87 -16.65
C GLY A 623 30.45 -3.97 -17.42
N GLY A 624 30.63 -3.90 -18.75
CA GLY A 624 29.86 -3.05 -19.66
C GLY A 624 30.48 -1.67 -19.92
N SER A 625 31.69 -1.40 -19.40
CA SER A 625 32.44 -0.20 -19.76
C SER A 625 33.07 -0.38 -21.13
N ILE A 626 33.15 0.72 -21.91
CA ILE A 626 33.98 0.76 -23.11
C ILE A 626 35.48 0.51 -22.80
N ARG A 627 35.87 0.59 -21.53
CA ARG A 627 37.23 0.38 -21.01
C ARG A 627 37.40 -0.91 -20.19
N ASP A 628 36.47 -1.86 -20.24
CA ASP A 628 36.62 -3.13 -19.51
C ASP A 628 37.96 -3.83 -19.81
N LYS A 629 38.44 -3.72 -21.06
CA LYS A 629 39.75 -4.24 -21.46
C LYS A 629 40.92 -3.64 -20.66
N ASP A 630 40.86 -2.36 -20.33
CA ASP A 630 41.91 -1.71 -19.53
C ASP A 630 41.95 -2.29 -18.12
N ALA A 631 40.79 -2.64 -17.55
CA ALA A 631 40.69 -3.27 -16.23
C ALA A 631 41.24 -4.70 -16.25
N VAL A 632 40.88 -5.49 -17.27
CA VAL A 632 41.43 -6.84 -17.49
C VAL A 632 42.96 -6.80 -17.65
N GLU A 633 43.46 -5.88 -18.49
CA GLU A 633 44.90 -5.70 -18.69
C GLU A 633 45.61 -5.25 -17.41
N CYS A 634 44.97 -4.39 -16.60
CA CYS A 634 45.52 -3.93 -15.33
C CYS A 634 45.75 -5.11 -14.38
N CYS A 635 44.75 -5.97 -14.21
CA CYS A 635 44.87 -7.11 -13.32
C CYS A 635 45.86 -8.16 -13.83
N ASN A 636 45.84 -8.45 -15.14
CA ASN A 636 46.82 -9.37 -15.75
C ASN A 636 48.27 -8.87 -15.55
N LYS A 637 48.53 -7.56 -15.61
CA LYS A 637 49.87 -6.98 -15.47
C LYS A 637 50.43 -7.01 -14.04
N VAL A 638 49.57 -7.04 -13.03
CA VAL A 638 49.98 -7.02 -11.60
C VAL A 638 49.97 -8.44 -11.00
N GLU A 639 49.82 -9.49 -11.82
CA GLU A 639 49.72 -10.90 -11.41
C GLU A 639 48.60 -11.19 -10.38
N ILE A 640 47.51 -10.43 -10.47
CA ILE A 640 46.31 -10.59 -9.62
C ILE A 640 45.17 -11.18 -10.44
N GLU A 641 44.40 -12.09 -9.83
CA GLU A 641 43.28 -12.75 -10.49
C GLU A 641 42.12 -11.75 -10.63
N PHE A 642 41.46 -11.76 -11.79
CA PHE A 642 40.39 -10.79 -12.06
C PHE A 642 39.19 -11.47 -12.68
N VAL A 643 38.06 -11.36 -12.00
CA VAL A 643 36.82 -12.05 -12.31
C VAL A 643 35.80 -11.00 -12.72
N VAL A 644 35.85 -10.62 -13.99
CA VAL A 644 34.85 -9.71 -14.58
C VAL A 644 33.56 -10.47 -14.82
N GLU A 645 32.46 -9.97 -14.29
CA GLU A 645 31.13 -10.50 -14.59
C GLU A 645 30.90 -10.59 -16.11
N VAL A 646 30.18 -11.62 -16.55
CA VAL A 646 29.23 -11.39 -17.63
C VAL A 646 27.86 -11.37 -17.04
N TYR A 647 27.12 -10.36 -17.45
CA TYR A 647 25.68 -10.36 -17.61
C TYR A 647 24.97 -11.48 -16.85
N ALA A 648 24.21 -11.10 -15.83
CA ALA A 648 23.02 -11.87 -15.48
C ALA A 648 22.30 -12.27 -16.79
N VAL A 649 22.37 -13.56 -17.13
CA VAL A 649 21.45 -14.13 -18.10
C VAL A 649 20.11 -14.06 -17.40
N VAL A 650 19.38 -12.97 -17.62
CA VAL A 650 17.95 -12.93 -17.35
C VAL A 650 17.36 -14.01 -18.25
N ARG A 651 17.30 -15.24 -17.75
CA ARG A 651 16.39 -16.25 -18.28
C ARG A 651 15.02 -15.69 -18.00
N THR A 652 14.46 -14.98 -18.97
CA THR A 652 13.01 -14.92 -19.11
C THR A 652 12.53 -16.37 -19.08
N ILE A 653 11.91 -16.78 -17.99
CA ILE A 653 11.19 -18.04 -17.89
C ILE A 653 10.24 -18.05 -19.10
N PRO A 654 10.37 -18.98 -20.07
CA PRO A 654 9.28 -19.21 -20.98
C PRO A 654 8.14 -19.74 -20.12
N ALA A 655 7.00 -19.06 -20.15
CA ALA A 655 5.75 -19.61 -19.66
C ALA A 655 5.65 -21.07 -20.14
N ILE A 656 5.50 -22.00 -19.20
CA ILE A 656 5.25 -23.40 -19.49
C ILE A 656 3.91 -23.45 -20.21
N VAL A 657 3.96 -23.55 -21.54
CA VAL A 657 2.85 -23.96 -22.39
C VAL A 657 3.31 -25.28 -23.02
N PRO A 658 2.56 -26.39 -22.88
CA PRO A 658 2.93 -27.63 -23.53
C PRO A 658 2.97 -27.40 -25.04
N CYS A 659 4.07 -27.80 -25.69
CA CYS A 659 4.23 -27.75 -27.14
C CYS A 659 3.01 -28.38 -27.83
N VAL A 660 2.20 -27.54 -28.48
CA VAL A 660 1.31 -27.98 -29.54
C VAL A 660 2.12 -27.92 -30.84
N ASP A 661 2.17 -29.07 -31.51
CA ASP A 661 2.84 -29.31 -32.78
C ASP A 661 2.54 -28.21 -33.81
N SER A 662 3.57 -27.50 -34.27
CA SER A 662 3.48 -26.39 -35.21
C SER A 662 3.34 -26.84 -36.67
N SER A 663 3.06 -28.12 -36.92
CA SER A 663 2.82 -28.67 -38.26
C SER A 663 1.40 -28.46 -38.82
N GLN A 664 0.50 -27.73 -38.13
CA GLN A 664 -0.90 -27.57 -38.56
C GLN A 664 -1.39 -26.15 -38.88
N PHE A 665 -0.52 -25.15 -39.06
CA PHE A 665 -0.96 -23.81 -39.49
C PHE A 665 -0.25 -23.34 -40.77
N GLU A 666 -1.01 -23.28 -41.87
CA GLU A 666 -0.59 -22.63 -43.11
C GLU A 666 -0.47 -21.10 -42.95
N PRO A 667 0.56 -20.45 -43.51
CA PRO A 667 0.70 -19.00 -43.43
C PRO A 667 -0.21 -18.28 -44.43
N LEU A 668 -1.25 -17.62 -43.92
CA LEU A 668 -2.01 -16.58 -44.65
C LEU A 668 -1.17 -15.29 -44.74
N TYR A 669 -0.26 -15.22 -45.71
CA TYR A 669 0.24 -14.06 -46.47
C TYR A 669 1.74 -14.14 -46.77
N THR A 670 2.08 -14.00 -48.05
CA THR A 670 3.44 -13.72 -48.57
C THR A 670 3.51 -12.24 -48.97
N PRO A 671 4.53 -11.47 -48.56
CA PRO A 671 4.69 -10.09 -49.02
C PRO A 671 5.36 -10.07 -50.40
N GLU A 672 4.70 -9.46 -51.39
CA GLU A 672 5.28 -9.22 -52.72
C GLU A 672 6.36 -8.14 -52.67
N ARG A 673 7.55 -8.47 -53.19
CA ARG A 673 8.64 -7.52 -53.45
C ARG A 673 8.47 -6.95 -54.85
N THR A 674 8.33 -5.62 -54.98
CA THR A 674 8.49 -4.93 -56.26
C THR A 674 9.61 -3.89 -56.20
N VAL A 675 10.50 -3.95 -57.18
CA VAL A 675 11.61 -3.01 -57.38
C VAL A 675 11.30 -2.16 -58.60
N SER A 676 11.27 -0.84 -58.45
CA SER A 676 11.36 0.08 -59.59
C SER A 676 12.25 1.27 -59.23
N ASN A 677 13.15 1.65 -60.14
CA ASN A 677 14.08 2.78 -60.03
C ASN A 677 14.90 2.88 -58.74
N GLY A 678 15.52 1.76 -58.32
CA GLY A 678 16.64 1.78 -57.38
C GLY A 678 16.33 2.21 -55.94
N LYS A 679 15.07 2.20 -55.50
CA LYS A 679 14.70 2.43 -54.10
C LYS A 679 13.74 1.34 -53.59
N MET A 680 14.04 0.79 -52.41
CA MET A 680 13.20 -0.17 -51.70
C MET A 680 12.01 0.53 -51.02
N PHE A 681 10.81 -0.02 -51.17
CA PHE A 681 9.62 0.41 -50.43
C PHE A 681 9.02 -0.78 -49.69
N TRP A 682 8.68 -0.58 -48.41
CA TRP A 682 7.83 -1.46 -47.63
C TRP A 682 6.46 -0.79 -47.49
N SER A 683 5.40 -1.43 -47.98
CA SER A 683 4.02 -1.00 -47.71
C SER A 683 3.34 -2.00 -46.78
N GLY A 684 3.27 -1.67 -45.49
CA GLY A 684 2.44 -2.38 -44.51
C GLY A 684 1.38 -1.43 -43.98
N ALA A 685 0.09 -1.71 -44.24
CA ALA A 685 -1.01 -0.97 -43.66
C ALA A 685 -1.34 -1.54 -42.27
N ILE A 686 -1.31 -0.71 -41.22
CA ILE A 686 -1.82 -1.06 -39.89
C ILE A 686 -3.35 -0.90 -39.93
N ARG A 687 -4.10 -2.00 -39.76
CA ARG A 687 -5.54 -1.95 -39.44
C ARG A 687 -5.71 -2.19 -37.93
N ARG A 688 -6.42 -1.27 -37.25
CA ARG A 688 -7.01 -1.51 -35.93
C ARG A 688 -8.34 -2.27 -36.08
N PRO A 689 -8.81 -2.98 -35.03
CA PRO A 689 -9.94 -3.90 -35.13
C PRO A 689 -11.33 -3.25 -35.33
N ASP A 690 -11.44 -1.92 -35.42
CA ASP A 690 -12.72 -1.19 -35.37
C ASP A 690 -13.13 -0.51 -36.71
N GLY A 691 -12.45 -0.81 -37.82
CA GLY A 691 -13.01 -0.60 -39.16
C GLY A 691 -13.23 0.86 -39.61
N ARG A 692 -12.62 1.87 -38.98
CA ARG A 692 -12.69 3.27 -39.44
C ARG A 692 -11.33 3.76 -39.95
N SER A 693 -11.28 4.18 -41.22
CA SER A 693 -10.10 4.80 -41.82
C SER A 693 -10.02 6.29 -41.45
N ASN A 694 -8.89 6.76 -40.93
CA ASN A 694 -8.57 8.19 -40.93
C ASN A 694 -7.44 8.49 -41.91
N ARG A 695 -7.69 9.51 -42.74
CA ARG A 695 -6.79 10.01 -43.78
C ARG A 695 -5.64 10.81 -43.15
N HIS A 696 -4.46 10.65 -43.72
CA HIS A 696 -3.34 11.60 -43.74
C HIS A 696 -2.61 11.89 -42.42
N CYS A 697 -1.38 11.36 -42.33
CA CYS A 697 -0.24 12.19 -41.96
C CYS A 697 1.03 11.67 -42.65
N ARG A 698 1.50 12.41 -43.66
CA ARG A 698 2.84 12.26 -44.25
C ARG A 698 3.80 13.06 -43.38
N HIS A 699 4.86 12.45 -42.88
CA HIS A 699 6.12 13.16 -42.60
C HIS A 699 7.27 12.41 -43.27
N LYS A 700 8.14 13.19 -43.92
CA LYS A 700 9.26 12.78 -44.78
C LYS A 700 10.51 12.57 -43.93
N ILE A 701 11.24 11.50 -44.27
CA ILE A 701 12.64 11.12 -44.02
C ILE A 701 13.06 11.07 -42.56
#